data_AF-A0A968I4A1-F1
#
_entry.id   AF-A0A968I4A1-F1
#
_cell.length_a   1.000
_cell.length_b   1.000
_cell.length_c   1.000
_cell.angle_alpha   90.00
_cell.angle_beta   90.00
_cell.angle_gamma   90.00
#
_symmetry.space_group_name_H-M   'P 1'
#
loop_
_entity.id
_entity.type
_entity.pdbx_description
1 polymer ?
#
loop_
_entity_poly.entity_id
_entity_poly.type
_entity_poly.pdbx_seq_one_letter_code
_entity_poly.pdbx_strand_id
1 'polypeptide(L)'
;MKQFFWSTLCLGTVLAGMALPVSDGNNRVVAQSAVVERVAQTDLYYLYHNQRIPLTERRDAIAVTGKPSTRGENFVSGLRQHLRTSSAQSRGNSPGVTAVEIRALGTSDALVRLPQTAQGNFEQWKTKIQQFNGTSTVLPVLSRGDQQETLVLPNEILVSFEPQLPPAQIQKILNSQNLEIIRPLQFTTNRYLVRSKTATGTAVLGIANQLHQVAGVQSATPNFIPARTTNQVRAFHKQGLPQPTSHYPLSSRKPPSLPKAFRSSLMGLLWHLNSLRVPAAWANRRGGSGVKVAVIDTLIQWDHPNLKQSLVSITGPKRCPGESHGWDVVGDDADPNDACYGDADTRISPAELKTLTTDWQNTFTLSDQDLMAFYPFQAEAISKQVPCDLATTCSIPDLAKGLRAKIRGDISGEFHGTSVAGVVAAQPVNQEGIIGVAPQAKILPIRAAGMGQAGFTSAQMVEAIGYAASRQVDVINMSFGGALPSPDVEAQIQAVLAANPSLILVAAAGNNGSLADDWPQVMFPAAYAQVVAVGAIDPSGQRASYSNFGQGLDVVAPGGDNLGDILTSGGTYLPQFWQGMKTLPSMAPESCFNINCGLLWQRGTSFAAPGVSGVFALMIAEDPGRTLTRDQLISILKNSGSQGQAYPGLVLRPDEQQRYKDAVKNGQISGPISSAMQHFFGHGLVNAEVAVQKVQQSLPK
;
A
#
# COMPACT_ATOMS: atom_id res chain seq x y z
N MET A 1 2.42 -66.65 49.65
CA MET A 1 2.99 -65.83 50.73
C MET A 1 2.63 -64.38 50.42
N LYS A 2 1.64 -63.82 51.16
CA LYS A 2 1.21 -62.40 51.35
C LYS A 2 1.15 -61.46 50.12
N GLN A 3 0.15 -60.61 49.85
CA GLN A 3 -1.20 -60.22 50.32
C GLN A 3 -1.65 -59.18 49.24
N PHE A 4 -2.81 -59.30 48.57
CA PHE A 4 -4.07 -58.52 48.79
C PHE A 4 -3.90 -56.98 48.74
N PHE A 5 -4.70 -56.13 48.07
CA PHE A 5 -6.00 -56.27 47.39
C PHE A 5 -6.35 -54.99 46.57
N TRP A 6 -6.99 -55.20 45.39
CA TRP A 6 -8.17 -54.52 44.76
C TRP A 6 -8.13 -53.01 44.40
N SER A 7 -8.74 -52.52 43.30
CA SER A 7 -10.03 -52.92 42.68
C SER A 7 -10.26 -52.27 41.28
N THR A 8 -10.79 -53.08 40.35
CA THR A 8 -11.83 -52.82 39.28
C THR A 8 -11.69 -51.66 38.26
N LEU A 9 -12.07 -51.74 36.97
CA LEU A 9 -13.02 -52.58 36.18
C LEU A 9 -12.62 -52.40 34.67
N CYS A 10 -12.35 -53.43 33.86
CA CYS A 10 -13.22 -54.06 32.82
C CYS A 10 -14.17 -53.09 32.07
N LEU A 11 -14.44 -53.09 30.75
CA LEU A 11 -14.33 -53.92 29.54
C LEU A 11 -14.33 -52.89 28.35
N GLY A 12 -14.03 -53.13 27.07
CA GLY A 12 -13.84 -54.32 26.25
C GLY A 12 -13.81 -53.85 24.79
N THR A 13 -13.05 -54.55 23.96
CA THR A 13 -12.94 -54.38 22.51
C THR A 13 -14.02 -55.18 21.78
N VAL A 14 -14.43 -54.76 20.57
CA VAL A 14 -14.37 -55.53 19.30
C VAL A 14 -15.28 -54.95 18.16
N LEU A 15 -14.62 -54.65 17.04
CA LEU A 15 -14.94 -54.72 15.59
C LEU A 15 -15.98 -53.83 14.84
N ALA A 16 -15.38 -53.13 13.86
CA ALA A 16 -15.65 -53.12 12.40
C ALA A 16 -16.59 -52.07 11.77
N GLY A 17 -16.05 -51.34 10.79
CA GLY A 17 -16.78 -50.56 9.79
C GLY A 17 -15.87 -49.57 9.05
N MET A 18 -15.34 -49.96 7.89
CA MET A 18 -14.59 -49.07 6.99
C MET A 18 -15.50 -47.96 6.44
N ALA A 19 -15.05 -46.70 6.53
CA ALA A 19 -15.47 -45.61 5.67
C ALA A 19 -14.23 -44.78 5.30
N LEU A 20 -14.05 -44.57 3.99
CA LEU A 20 -12.94 -43.85 3.37
C LEU A 20 -12.86 -42.40 3.88
N PRO A 21 -11.68 -41.82 4.16
CA PRO A 21 -11.59 -40.39 4.41
C PRO A 21 -11.55 -39.63 3.08
N VAL A 22 -12.58 -38.83 2.86
CA VAL A 22 -12.56 -37.69 1.94
C VAL A 22 -11.48 -36.73 2.44
N SER A 23 -10.46 -36.51 1.61
CA SER A 23 -9.41 -35.53 1.83
C SER A 23 -9.97 -34.13 1.55
N ASP A 24 -10.53 -33.48 2.57
CA ASP A 24 -10.75 -32.04 2.53
C ASP A 24 -9.47 -31.29 2.90
N GLY A 25 -8.84 -30.72 1.88
CA GLY A 25 -7.74 -29.78 2.01
C GLY A 25 -8.25 -28.44 2.50
N ASN A 26 -8.28 -28.23 3.82
CA ASN A 26 -8.53 -26.89 4.38
C ASN A 26 -7.85 -26.62 5.73
N ASN A 27 -6.74 -27.30 6.03
CA ASN A 27 -5.90 -26.96 7.19
C ASN A 27 -4.80 -25.96 6.80
N ARG A 28 -5.19 -24.72 6.53
CA ARG A 28 -4.29 -23.57 6.76
C ARG A 28 -4.34 -23.26 8.25
N VAL A 29 -3.54 -24.01 9.02
CA VAL A 29 -3.32 -23.72 10.44
C VAL A 29 -2.78 -22.30 10.55
N VAL A 30 -3.45 -21.51 11.39
CA VAL A 30 -3.00 -20.20 11.88
C VAL A 30 -1.59 -20.38 12.45
N ALA A 31 -0.58 -20.08 11.64
CA ALA A 31 0.81 -19.99 12.07
C ALA A 31 1.27 -18.55 11.90
N GLN A 32 0.77 -17.68 12.76
CA GLN A 32 1.37 -16.40 13.08
C GLN A 32 1.30 -16.21 14.60
N SER A 33 2.39 -16.55 15.27
CA SER A 33 2.86 -15.99 16.54
C SER A 33 4.03 -16.85 17.04
N ALA A 34 5.20 -16.71 16.42
CA ALA A 34 6.44 -17.23 16.98
C ALA A 34 7.59 -16.23 16.74
N VAL A 35 7.33 -14.97 17.09
CA VAL A 35 8.36 -14.06 17.59
C VAL A 35 7.75 -13.39 18.81
N VAL A 36 7.79 -14.08 19.95
CA VAL A 36 7.65 -13.42 21.25
C VAL A 36 9.00 -12.78 21.53
N GLU A 37 9.24 -11.62 20.92
CA GLU A 37 10.21 -10.70 21.50
C GLU A 37 9.68 -10.31 22.88
N ARG A 38 10.57 -10.32 23.88
CA ARG A 38 10.30 -9.75 25.19
C ARG A 38 10.22 -8.22 25.08
N VAL A 39 9.20 -7.73 24.39
CA VAL A 39 8.80 -6.34 24.47
C VAL A 39 8.19 -6.16 25.86
N ALA A 40 8.70 -5.20 26.63
CA ALA A 40 8.06 -4.80 27.89
C ALA A 40 6.57 -4.62 27.63
N GLN A 41 5.70 -5.27 28.42
CA GLN A 41 4.25 -5.16 28.28
C GLN A 41 3.87 -3.68 28.27
N THR A 42 3.56 -3.14 27.09
CA THR A 42 2.96 -1.82 26.97
C THR A 42 1.48 -1.96 27.35
N ASP A 43 0.96 -1.06 28.18
CA ASP A 43 -0.47 -1.05 28.52
C ASP A 43 -1.37 -0.74 27.29
N LEU A 44 -0.77 -0.18 26.23
CA LEU A 44 -1.44 0.13 24.97
C LEU A 44 -1.37 -1.07 24.02
N TYR A 45 -2.53 -1.56 23.61
CA TYR A 45 -2.68 -2.60 22.60
C TYR A 45 -4.06 -2.52 21.94
N TYR A 46 -4.20 -3.14 20.77
CA TYR A 46 -5.50 -3.47 20.18
C TYR A 46 -5.61 -4.98 19.91
N LEU A 47 -6.82 -5.49 19.72
CA LEU A 47 -7.07 -6.91 19.49
C LEU A 47 -7.21 -7.23 17.99
N TYR A 48 -6.54 -8.31 17.57
CA TYR A 48 -6.74 -8.96 16.27
C TYR A 48 -6.95 -10.45 16.51
N HIS A 49 -8.15 -10.98 16.24
CA HIS A 49 -8.53 -12.38 16.58
C HIS A 49 -8.15 -12.79 18.01
N ASN A 50 -8.44 -11.93 18.99
CA ASN A 50 -8.08 -12.05 20.41
C ASN A 50 -6.57 -12.03 20.72
N GLN A 51 -5.70 -11.88 19.73
CA GLN A 51 -4.28 -11.62 19.94
C GLN A 51 -4.06 -10.14 20.24
N ARG A 52 -3.23 -9.85 21.25
CA ARG A 52 -2.85 -8.48 21.59
C ARG A 52 -1.75 -8.01 20.64
N ILE A 53 -2.02 -6.92 19.93
CA ILE A 53 -1.00 -6.22 19.14
C ILE A 53 -0.50 -5.03 19.96
N PRO A 54 0.75 -5.06 20.47
CA PRO A 54 1.27 -4.03 21.34
C PRO A 54 1.53 -2.72 20.58
N LEU A 55 1.31 -1.59 21.26
CA LEU A 55 1.50 -0.25 20.76
C LEU A 55 2.33 0.57 21.73
N THR A 56 3.12 1.50 21.19
CA THR A 56 3.93 2.45 21.97
C THR A 56 3.53 3.86 21.59
N GLU A 57 3.27 4.72 22.58
CA GLU A 57 3.03 6.14 22.32
C GLU A 57 4.34 6.83 21.90
N ARG A 58 4.29 7.59 20.81
CA ARG A 58 5.41 8.37 20.30
C ARG A 58 5.45 9.74 20.96
N ARG A 59 6.66 10.16 21.35
CA ARG A 59 6.95 11.50 21.91
C ARG A 59 7.72 12.39 20.93
N ASP A 60 7.95 11.91 19.71
CA ASP A 60 8.63 12.64 18.64
C ASP A 60 7.67 13.23 17.60
N ALA A 61 6.37 13.03 17.76
CA ALA A 61 5.36 13.54 16.84
C ALA A 61 4.03 13.85 17.53
N ILE A 62 3.31 14.83 17.01
CA ILE A 62 2.00 15.28 17.46
C ILE A 62 1.11 15.40 16.22
N ALA A 63 0.00 14.67 16.19
CA ALA A 63 -1.00 14.80 15.15
C ALA A 63 -2.08 15.80 15.56
N VAL A 64 -2.64 16.52 14.60
CA VAL A 64 -3.65 17.55 14.85
C VAL A 64 -4.69 17.60 13.74
N THR A 65 -5.95 17.68 14.13
CA THR A 65 -7.08 17.92 13.25
C THR A 65 -7.43 19.40 13.29
N GLY A 66 -7.58 20.00 12.10
CA GLY A 66 -7.98 21.40 11.92
C GLY A 66 -9.48 21.61 11.99
N LYS A 67 -9.89 22.84 12.26
CA LYS A 67 -11.29 23.28 12.09
C LYS A 67 -11.58 23.49 10.60
N PRO A 68 -12.83 23.25 10.15
CA PRO A 68 -13.26 23.61 8.80
C PRO A 68 -12.99 25.11 8.53
N SER A 69 -12.36 25.41 7.39
CA SER A 69 -12.00 26.78 7.04
C SER A 69 -13.18 27.51 6.42
N THR A 70 -13.64 28.60 7.04
CA THR A 70 -14.72 29.45 6.50
C THR A 70 -14.24 30.50 5.49
N ARG A 71 -12.92 30.63 5.29
CA ARG A 71 -12.28 31.67 4.46
C ARG A 71 -11.37 31.12 3.35
N GLY A 72 -11.33 29.80 3.15
CA GLY A 72 -10.44 29.15 2.19
C GLY A 72 -8.95 29.19 2.57
N GLU A 73 -8.63 29.54 3.81
CA GLU A 73 -7.28 29.47 4.35
C GLU A 73 -6.86 28.00 4.55
N ASN A 74 -5.67 27.64 4.08
CA ASN A 74 -5.09 26.31 4.23
C ASN A 74 -4.62 26.11 5.68
N PHE A 75 -5.23 25.16 6.40
CA PHE A 75 -4.95 24.89 7.82
C PHE A 75 -3.46 24.66 8.10
N VAL A 76 -2.81 23.82 7.30
CA VAL A 76 -1.39 23.46 7.46
C VAL A 76 -0.49 24.69 7.30
N SER A 77 -0.82 25.58 6.37
CA SER A 77 -0.10 26.84 6.14
C SER A 77 -0.23 27.79 7.34
N GLY A 78 -1.45 27.93 7.88
CA GLY A 78 -1.70 28.72 9.08
C GLY A 78 -0.98 28.17 10.31
N LEU A 79 -1.02 26.85 10.51
CA LEU A 79 -0.29 26.17 11.58
C LEU A 79 1.22 26.40 11.46
N ARG A 80 1.77 26.29 10.25
CA ARG A 80 3.18 26.55 9.96
C ARG A 80 3.57 27.99 10.31
N GLN A 81 2.74 28.98 9.96
CA GLN A 81 2.99 30.37 10.32
C GLN A 81 2.95 30.57 11.84
N HIS A 82 1.93 30.03 12.52
CA HIS A 82 1.79 30.14 13.97
C HIS A 82 2.99 29.54 14.73
N LEU A 83 3.44 28.35 14.34
CA LEU A 83 4.57 27.69 14.98
C LEU A 83 5.90 28.40 14.70
N ARG A 84 6.03 29.14 13.58
CA ARG A 84 7.18 30.00 13.27
C ARG A 84 7.19 31.30 14.08
N THR A 85 6.07 32.03 14.14
CA THR A 85 6.00 33.36 14.78
C THR A 85 6.13 33.32 16.30
N SER A 86 5.56 32.31 16.94
CA SER A 86 5.61 32.15 18.40
C SER A 86 7.01 31.78 18.92
N SER A 87 7.96 31.47 18.03
CA SER A 87 9.37 31.18 18.35
C SER A 87 10.22 32.45 18.46
N ALA A 88 9.76 33.57 17.89
CA ALA A 88 10.49 34.84 17.84
C ALA A 88 10.24 35.75 19.07
N GLN A 89 9.31 35.39 19.97
CA GLN A 89 8.97 36.18 21.15
C GLN A 89 9.80 35.84 22.42
N SER A 90 10.71 34.86 22.37
CA SER A 90 11.67 34.61 23.46
C SER A 90 12.84 35.58 23.36
N ARG A 91 12.74 36.72 24.05
CA ARG A 91 13.85 37.67 24.22
C ARG A 91 14.86 37.09 25.23
N GLY A 92 16.00 36.61 24.73
CA GLY A 92 17.18 36.37 25.57
C GLY A 92 17.91 35.04 25.38
N ASN A 93 18.24 34.65 24.15
CA ASN A 93 19.48 33.97 23.73
C ASN A 93 19.34 33.59 22.25
N SER A 94 20.47 33.49 21.54
CA SER A 94 20.62 33.24 20.09
C SER A 94 19.54 32.34 19.44
N PRO A 95 19.14 32.60 18.18
CA PRO A 95 17.96 32.01 17.55
C PRO A 95 18.17 30.54 17.19
N GLY A 96 17.99 29.65 18.17
CA GLY A 96 17.66 28.26 17.91
C GLY A 96 16.18 28.19 17.56
N VAL A 97 15.81 28.52 16.31
CA VAL A 97 14.48 28.16 15.81
C VAL A 97 14.46 26.64 15.76
N THR A 98 13.92 25.99 16.80
CA THR A 98 13.73 24.54 16.77
C THR A 98 12.64 24.24 15.75
N ALA A 99 13.05 24.08 14.50
CA ALA A 99 12.14 23.92 13.39
C ALA A 99 11.51 22.53 13.45
N VAL A 100 10.19 22.50 13.65
CA VAL A 100 9.39 21.28 13.56
C VAL A 100 9.07 20.97 12.10
N GLU A 101 8.95 19.69 11.78
CA GLU A 101 8.35 19.29 10.50
C GLU A 101 6.84 19.38 10.60
N ILE A 102 6.18 19.89 9.56
CA ILE A 102 4.72 19.84 9.47
C ILE A 102 4.35 19.25 8.11
N ARG A 103 3.75 18.06 8.13
CA ARG A 103 3.21 17.37 6.96
C ARG A 103 1.69 17.42 7.01
N ALA A 104 1.07 17.67 5.87
CA ALA A 104 -0.36 17.51 5.71
C ALA A 104 -0.73 16.02 5.81
N LEU A 105 -1.88 15.72 6.40
CA LEU A 105 -2.54 14.41 6.39
C LEU A 105 -3.95 14.62 5.82
N GLY A 106 -4.06 14.75 4.51
CA GLY A 106 -5.26 15.28 3.86
C GLY A 106 -5.35 16.81 3.92
N THR A 107 -6.56 17.35 3.80
CA THR A 107 -6.79 18.80 3.65
C THR A 107 -6.91 19.55 4.99
N SER A 108 -7.36 18.85 6.04
CA SER A 108 -7.64 19.43 7.36
C SER A 108 -6.68 19.01 8.46
N ASP A 109 -5.91 17.94 8.28
CA ASP A 109 -5.10 17.36 9.36
C ASP A 109 -3.60 17.52 9.07
N ALA A 110 -2.81 17.48 10.14
CA ALA A 110 -1.37 17.57 10.04
C ALA A 110 -0.65 16.68 11.05
N LEU A 111 0.53 16.21 10.67
CA LEU A 111 1.51 15.61 11.55
C LEU A 111 2.64 16.61 11.80
N VAL A 112 2.87 16.94 13.06
CA VAL A 112 3.98 17.79 13.50
C VAL A 112 5.06 16.91 14.11
N ARG A 113 6.25 16.84 13.50
CA ARG A 113 7.39 16.09 14.08
C ARG A 113 8.32 17.01 14.85
N LEU A 114 8.73 16.54 16.01
CA LEU A 114 9.64 17.23 16.92
C LEU A 114 11.07 16.70 16.72
N PRO A 115 12.07 17.57 16.46
CA PRO A 115 13.47 17.15 16.47
C PRO A 115 13.85 16.64 17.87
N GLN A 116 14.91 15.83 17.97
CA GLN A 116 15.35 15.24 19.25
C GLN A 116 15.53 16.29 20.36
N THR A 117 16.06 17.46 20.01
CA THR A 117 16.25 18.60 20.93
C THR A 117 14.94 19.17 21.48
N ALA A 118 13.79 18.95 20.81
CA ALA A 118 12.47 19.38 21.25
C ALA A 118 11.67 18.32 22.01
N GLN A 119 12.07 17.05 21.96
CA GLN A 119 11.26 15.94 22.53
C GLN A 119 11.12 16.03 24.04
N GLY A 120 12.12 16.58 24.75
CA GLY A 120 12.03 16.85 26.20
C GLY A 120 10.95 17.87 26.59
N ASN A 121 10.48 18.69 25.64
CA ASN A 121 9.44 19.70 25.82
C ASN A 121 8.13 19.31 25.14
N PHE A 122 7.87 18.01 24.95
CA PHE A 122 6.70 17.49 24.22
C PHE A 122 5.38 18.13 24.66
N GLU A 123 5.10 18.21 25.97
CA GLU A 123 3.83 18.76 26.48
C GLU A 123 3.68 20.27 26.21
N GLN A 124 4.79 21.01 26.17
CA GLN A 124 4.77 22.43 25.81
C GLN A 124 4.42 22.60 24.32
N TRP A 125 4.99 21.77 23.44
CA TRP A 125 4.66 21.75 22.02
C TRP A 125 3.21 21.35 21.78
N LYS A 126 2.73 20.32 22.49
CA LYS A 126 1.32 19.89 22.46
C LYS A 126 0.38 21.03 22.83
N THR A 127 0.67 21.73 23.92
CA THR A 127 -0.11 22.90 24.37
C THR A 127 -0.07 24.02 23.34
N LYS A 128 1.11 24.32 22.77
CA LYS A 128 1.28 25.34 21.73
C LYS A 128 0.44 25.04 20.47
N ILE A 129 0.44 23.79 20.00
CA ILE A 129 -0.38 23.36 18.86
C ILE A 129 -1.88 23.46 19.20
N GLN A 130 -2.28 23.06 20.41
CA GLN A 130 -3.66 23.16 20.87
C GLN A 130 -4.17 24.62 20.95
N GLN A 131 -3.29 25.58 21.23
CA GLN A 131 -3.61 27.01 21.31
C GLN A 131 -3.76 27.69 19.94
N PHE A 132 -3.31 27.06 18.85
CA PHE A 132 -3.58 27.60 17.51
C PHE A 132 -5.09 27.62 17.27
N ASN A 133 -5.65 28.79 16.93
CA ASN A 133 -7.10 28.95 16.80
C ASN A 133 -7.72 28.02 15.73
N GLY A 134 -6.94 27.65 14.71
CA GLY A 134 -7.34 26.70 13.69
C GLY A 134 -7.39 25.25 14.16
N THR A 135 -6.85 24.91 15.33
CA THR A 135 -6.84 23.54 15.87
C THR A 135 -8.22 23.14 16.40
N SER A 136 -8.71 21.98 15.94
CA SER A 136 -9.89 21.32 16.48
C SER A 136 -9.52 20.36 17.62
N THR A 137 -8.61 19.42 17.38
CA THR A 137 -8.19 18.41 18.37
C THR A 137 -6.77 17.94 18.11
N VAL A 138 -6.01 17.68 19.17
CA VAL A 138 -4.72 16.99 19.09
C VAL A 138 -4.91 15.49 19.29
N LEU A 139 -4.29 14.68 18.43
CA LEU A 139 -4.43 13.23 18.39
C LEU A 139 -3.14 12.53 18.85
N PRO A 140 -3.24 11.39 19.56
CA PRO A 140 -2.07 10.58 19.88
C PRO A 140 -1.41 10.02 18.62
N VAL A 141 -0.09 9.92 18.68
CA VAL A 141 0.71 9.24 17.66
C VAL A 141 1.35 8.02 18.30
N LEU A 142 1.19 6.87 17.68
CA LEU A 142 1.62 5.56 18.16
C LEU A 142 2.57 4.90 17.16
N SER A 143 3.24 3.85 17.60
CA SER A 143 4.01 2.92 16.76
C SER A 143 3.82 1.48 17.23
N ARG A 144 4.09 0.52 16.36
CA ARG A 144 4.21 -0.89 16.70
C ARG A 144 5.70 -1.25 16.79
N GLY A 145 6.12 -1.87 17.90
CA GLY A 145 7.51 -2.34 18.07
C GLY A 145 8.59 -1.24 18.00
N ASP A 146 9.63 -1.50 17.22
CA ASP A 146 10.93 -0.81 17.13
C ASP A 146 10.96 0.50 16.30
N GLN A 147 9.80 1.14 16.11
CA GLN A 147 9.63 2.57 15.74
C GLN A 147 9.70 3.02 14.27
N GLN A 148 9.57 2.15 13.27
CA GLN A 148 9.48 2.64 11.88
C GLN A 148 8.08 3.08 11.42
N GLU A 149 7.02 2.53 12.02
CA GLU A 149 5.64 2.85 11.66
C GLU A 149 5.10 4.02 12.50
N THR A 150 4.34 4.92 11.87
CA THR A 150 3.70 6.06 12.53
C THR A 150 2.20 5.97 12.35
N LEU A 151 1.50 5.76 13.46
CA LEU A 151 0.06 5.52 13.49
C LEU A 151 -0.60 6.67 14.25
N VAL A 152 -1.38 7.49 13.57
CA VAL A 152 -2.25 8.45 14.26
C VAL A 152 -3.49 7.68 14.71
N LEU A 153 -3.87 7.85 15.98
CA LEU A 153 -5.11 7.28 16.52
C LEU A 153 -6.21 8.34 16.45
N PRO A 154 -7.06 8.35 15.40
CA PRO A 154 -8.26 9.15 15.43
C PRO A 154 -9.20 8.57 16.48
N ASN A 155 -10.05 9.40 17.08
CA ASN A 155 -11.07 8.98 18.06
C ASN A 155 -12.22 8.24 17.37
N GLU A 156 -11.89 7.22 16.59
CA GLU A 156 -12.72 6.49 15.66
C GLU A 156 -12.47 4.99 15.80
N ILE A 157 -13.56 4.24 15.82
CA ILE A 157 -13.55 2.78 15.89
C ILE A 157 -14.39 2.28 14.72
N LEU A 158 -13.83 1.38 13.93
CA LEU A 158 -14.60 0.60 12.96
C LEU A 158 -15.22 -0.58 13.70
N VAL A 159 -16.55 -0.66 13.71
CA VAL A 159 -17.30 -1.72 14.38
C VAL A 159 -18.12 -2.51 13.37
N SER A 160 -17.98 -3.82 13.40
CA SER A 160 -18.82 -4.76 12.66
C SER A 160 -19.79 -5.46 13.61
N PHE A 161 -21.07 -5.48 13.26
CA PHE A 161 -22.13 -6.15 13.99
C PHE A 161 -22.52 -7.47 13.31
N GLU A 162 -23.19 -8.38 14.02
CA GLU A 162 -23.74 -9.57 13.37
C GLU A 162 -24.72 -9.19 12.24
N PRO A 163 -24.63 -9.80 11.03
CA PRO A 163 -25.41 -9.40 9.86
C PRO A 163 -26.92 -9.37 10.04
N GLN A 164 -27.46 -10.17 10.97
CA GLN A 164 -28.89 -10.32 11.21
C GLN A 164 -29.44 -9.31 12.22
N LEU A 165 -28.58 -8.48 12.85
CA LEU A 165 -29.00 -7.56 13.89
C LEU A 165 -29.83 -6.40 13.32
N PRO A 166 -31.04 -6.16 13.85
CA PRO A 166 -31.83 -5.01 13.42
C PRO A 166 -31.14 -3.69 13.77
N PRO A 167 -31.28 -2.63 12.93
CA PRO A 167 -30.68 -1.31 13.21
C PRO A 167 -31.04 -0.74 14.59
N ALA A 168 -32.26 -0.99 15.08
CA ALA A 168 -32.69 -0.57 16.42
C ALA A 168 -31.86 -1.23 17.55
N GLN A 169 -31.46 -2.48 17.37
CA GLN A 169 -30.62 -3.19 18.34
C GLN A 169 -29.17 -2.72 18.26
N ILE A 170 -28.65 -2.47 17.06
CA ILE A 170 -27.33 -1.85 16.86
C ILE A 170 -27.28 -0.51 17.58
N GLN A 171 -28.28 0.36 17.39
CA GLN A 171 -28.35 1.65 18.08
C GLN A 171 -28.42 1.50 19.59
N LYS A 172 -29.15 0.49 20.11
CA LYS A 172 -29.20 0.20 21.55
C LYS A 172 -27.84 -0.22 22.09
N ILE A 173 -27.11 -1.07 21.37
CA ILE A 173 -25.74 -1.47 21.73
C ILE A 173 -24.84 -0.24 21.78
N LEU A 174 -24.81 0.57 20.72
CA LEU A 174 -23.99 1.78 20.65
C LEU A 174 -24.30 2.76 21.79
N ASN A 175 -25.59 3.03 22.04
CA ASN A 175 -26.01 3.90 23.14
C ASN A 175 -25.56 3.37 24.50
N SER A 176 -25.66 2.05 24.74
CA SER A 176 -25.22 1.43 26.00
C SER A 176 -23.71 1.55 26.26
N GLN A 177 -22.93 1.67 25.18
CA GLN A 177 -21.47 1.83 25.22
C GLN A 177 -21.04 3.31 25.12
N ASN A 178 -21.99 4.27 25.20
CA ASN A 178 -21.74 5.70 25.00
C ASN A 178 -21.05 6.02 23.66
N LEU A 179 -21.45 5.32 22.60
CA LEU A 179 -20.96 5.51 21.25
C LEU A 179 -21.99 6.27 20.40
N GLU A 180 -21.50 7.03 19.43
CA GLU A 180 -22.27 7.59 18.33
C GLU A 180 -21.74 7.13 16.99
N ILE A 181 -22.65 7.00 16.03
CA ILE A 181 -22.31 6.70 14.64
C ILE A 181 -21.74 7.99 14.03
N ILE A 182 -20.52 7.91 13.53
CA ILE A 182 -19.98 8.93 12.62
C ILE A 182 -20.65 8.73 11.27
N ARG A 183 -20.55 7.51 10.73
CA ARG A 183 -21.24 7.11 9.50
C ARG A 183 -21.32 5.58 9.36
N PRO A 184 -22.32 5.05 8.64
CA PRO A 184 -22.25 3.68 8.12
C PRO A 184 -21.15 3.57 7.05
N LEU A 185 -20.64 2.34 6.84
CA LEU A 185 -19.81 2.05 5.67
C LEU A 185 -20.68 1.65 4.48
N GLN A 186 -20.59 2.41 3.39
CA GLN A 186 -21.53 2.42 2.27
C GLN A 186 -21.66 1.06 1.56
N PHE A 187 -20.55 0.33 1.41
CA PHE A 187 -20.53 -0.94 0.70
C PHE A 187 -20.62 -2.16 1.62
N THR A 188 -21.26 -1.97 2.78
CA THR A 188 -21.52 -2.99 3.80
C THR A 188 -22.90 -2.78 4.41
N THR A 189 -23.47 -3.79 5.06
CA THR A 189 -24.80 -3.69 5.68
C THR A 189 -24.77 -3.61 7.20
N ASN A 190 -23.64 -3.90 7.82
CA ASN A 190 -23.50 -4.14 9.25
C ASN A 190 -22.27 -3.48 9.88
N ARG A 191 -21.63 -2.53 9.19
CA ARG A 191 -20.40 -1.89 9.65
C ARG A 191 -20.51 -0.39 9.72
N TYR A 192 -19.96 0.17 10.77
CA TYR A 192 -20.09 1.57 11.12
C TYR A 192 -18.76 2.10 11.61
N LEU A 193 -18.44 3.31 11.21
CA LEU A 193 -17.44 4.12 11.87
C LEU A 193 -18.13 4.84 13.03
N VAL A 194 -17.61 4.65 14.24
CA VAL A 194 -18.21 5.18 15.47
C VAL A 194 -17.18 5.94 16.30
N ARG A 195 -17.66 6.80 17.18
CA ARG A 195 -16.86 7.57 18.13
C ARG A 195 -17.42 7.41 19.53
N SER A 196 -16.54 7.43 20.54
CA SER A 196 -16.96 7.56 21.94
C SER A 196 -17.35 8.99 22.26
N LYS A 197 -18.48 9.14 22.98
CA LYS A 197 -18.95 10.43 23.51
C LYS A 197 -18.17 10.90 24.73
N THR A 198 -17.41 10.00 25.36
CA THR A 198 -16.79 10.25 26.68
C THR A 198 -15.28 9.97 26.70
N ALA A 199 -14.79 9.04 25.87
CA ALA A 199 -13.37 8.71 25.79
C ALA A 199 -12.71 9.33 24.55
N THR A 200 -11.48 9.81 24.72
CA THR A 200 -10.64 10.37 23.66
C THR A 200 -9.18 9.95 23.85
N GLY A 201 -8.38 10.09 22.81
CA GLY A 201 -6.97 9.73 22.83
C GLY A 201 -6.77 8.23 22.99
N THR A 202 -5.75 7.84 23.75
CA THR A 202 -5.40 6.42 23.94
C THR A 202 -6.47 5.61 24.67
N ALA A 203 -7.38 6.26 25.42
CA ALA A 203 -8.51 5.59 26.08
C ALA A 203 -9.46 4.90 25.09
N VAL A 204 -9.50 5.35 23.82
CA VAL A 204 -10.32 4.76 22.75
C VAL A 204 -9.90 3.30 22.47
N LEU A 205 -8.63 2.94 22.68
CA LEU A 205 -8.16 1.55 22.57
C LEU A 205 -8.88 0.63 23.56
N GLY A 206 -9.10 1.10 24.79
CA GLY A 206 -9.83 0.36 25.81
C GLY A 206 -11.28 0.09 25.40
N ILE A 207 -11.94 1.10 24.82
CA ILE A 207 -13.31 0.96 24.31
C ILE A 207 -13.38 -0.07 23.17
N ALA A 208 -12.48 0.04 22.19
CA ALA A 208 -12.42 -0.92 21.09
C ALA A 208 -12.20 -2.36 21.61
N ASN A 209 -11.27 -2.55 22.55
CA ASN A 209 -11.00 -3.85 23.14
C ASN A 209 -12.19 -4.42 23.94
N GLN A 210 -12.96 -3.57 24.63
CA GLN A 210 -14.15 -3.98 25.37
C GLN A 210 -15.30 -4.41 24.45
N LEU A 211 -15.46 -3.75 23.29
CA LEU A 211 -16.52 -4.06 22.33
C LEU A 211 -16.45 -5.50 21.80
N HIS A 212 -15.26 -6.12 21.76
CA HIS A 212 -15.11 -7.54 21.39
C HIS A 212 -15.87 -8.51 22.32
N GLN A 213 -16.24 -8.08 23.53
CA GLN A 213 -16.97 -8.89 24.50
C GLN A 213 -18.48 -8.58 24.50
N VAL A 214 -18.94 -7.66 23.67
CA VAL A 214 -20.34 -7.24 23.62
C VAL A 214 -21.12 -8.13 22.67
N ALA A 215 -22.18 -8.76 23.17
CA ALA A 215 -23.06 -9.60 22.36
C ALA A 215 -23.61 -8.83 21.15
N GLY A 216 -23.49 -9.43 19.96
CA GLY A 216 -23.88 -8.81 18.70
C GLY A 216 -22.79 -8.01 18.00
N VAL A 217 -21.64 -7.77 18.63
CA VAL A 217 -20.45 -7.19 17.99
C VAL A 217 -19.55 -8.32 17.50
N GLN A 218 -19.21 -8.31 16.21
CA GLN A 218 -18.27 -9.27 15.60
C GLN A 218 -16.81 -8.82 15.75
N SER A 219 -16.56 -7.53 15.54
CA SER A 219 -15.23 -6.93 15.65
C SER A 219 -15.31 -5.44 15.93
N ALA A 220 -14.27 -4.91 16.58
CA ALA A 220 -14.10 -3.49 16.80
C ALA A 220 -12.62 -3.11 16.69
N THR A 221 -12.23 -2.43 15.62
CA THR A 221 -10.84 -2.06 15.35
C THR A 221 -10.67 -0.54 15.43
N PRO A 222 -9.70 0.00 16.18
CA PRO A 222 -9.37 1.42 16.09
C PRO A 222 -8.99 1.79 14.65
N ASN A 223 -9.53 2.90 14.14
CA ASN A 223 -9.38 3.30 12.74
C ASN A 223 -8.07 4.06 12.48
N PHE A 224 -6.91 3.47 12.78
CA PHE A 224 -5.61 4.13 12.68
C PHE A 224 -5.37 4.78 11.31
N ILE A 225 -4.78 5.97 11.30
CA ILE A 225 -4.29 6.66 10.10
C ILE A 225 -2.76 6.47 10.01
N PRO A 226 -2.26 5.66 9.07
CA PRO A 226 -0.81 5.53 8.86
C PRO A 226 -0.25 6.80 8.23
N ALA A 227 0.83 7.35 8.79
CA ALA A 227 1.41 8.62 8.37
C ALA A 227 2.87 8.46 7.89
N ARG A 228 3.25 9.20 6.82
CA ARG A 228 4.64 9.17 6.31
C ARG A 228 5.56 9.96 7.22
N THR A 229 6.78 9.45 7.44
CA THR A 229 7.83 10.18 8.16
C THR A 229 9.08 10.36 7.31
N THR A 230 9.77 11.48 7.52
CA THR A 230 11.00 11.88 6.81
C THR A 230 12.17 10.92 7.00
N ASN A 231 12.11 10.01 7.98
CA ASN A 231 13.17 9.04 8.21
C ASN A 231 13.24 7.96 7.11
N GLN A 232 12.15 7.76 6.35
CA GLN A 232 12.10 6.82 5.22
C GLN A 232 12.60 7.44 3.91
N VAL A 233 13.74 8.12 3.93
CA VAL A 233 14.48 8.33 2.67
C VAL A 233 15.15 7.01 2.37
N ARG A 234 14.45 6.13 1.66
CA ARG A 234 15.16 5.07 0.95
C ARG A 234 16.15 5.77 0.05
N ALA A 235 17.42 5.40 0.17
CA ALA A 235 18.53 5.99 -0.56
C ALA A 235 18.11 6.24 -2.02
N PHE A 236 17.75 7.48 -2.33
CA PHE A 236 17.54 7.89 -3.70
C PHE A 236 18.92 7.94 -4.34
N HIS A 237 19.08 7.13 -5.38
CA HIS A 237 20.15 7.20 -6.36
C HIS A 237 21.56 7.45 -5.77
N LYS A 238 22.17 6.40 -5.22
CA LYS A 238 23.60 6.24 -5.49
C LYS A 238 23.75 5.89 -6.96
N GLN A 239 24.20 6.88 -7.73
CA GLN A 239 24.73 6.80 -9.08
C GLN A 239 23.70 6.68 -10.21
N GLY A 240 24.05 7.32 -11.34
CA GLY A 240 23.24 7.37 -12.54
C GLY A 240 22.75 5.98 -12.92
N LEU A 241 21.47 5.88 -13.25
CA LEU A 241 20.86 4.66 -13.77
C LEU A 241 21.80 4.12 -14.85
N PRO A 242 22.30 2.87 -14.72
CA PRO A 242 22.84 2.19 -15.88
C PRO A 242 21.73 2.27 -16.93
N GLN A 243 22.01 2.95 -18.03
CA GLN A 243 21.17 2.84 -19.22
C GLN A 243 21.01 1.34 -19.46
N PRO A 244 19.78 0.82 -19.61
CA PRO A 244 19.56 -0.60 -19.84
C PRO A 244 20.44 -1.02 -21.00
N THR A 245 21.50 -1.79 -20.72
CA THR A 245 22.19 -2.50 -21.77
C THR A 245 21.15 -3.43 -22.38
N SER A 246 21.12 -3.51 -23.70
CA SER A 246 20.06 -4.15 -24.50
C SER A 246 19.82 -5.64 -24.22
N HIS A 247 20.46 -6.23 -23.21
CA HIS A 247 20.54 -7.65 -22.94
C HIS A 247 20.29 -7.95 -21.46
N TYR A 248 19.01 -7.93 -21.05
CA TYR A 248 18.61 -8.59 -19.81
C TYR A 248 18.52 -10.10 -20.05
N PRO A 249 19.28 -10.93 -19.32
CA PRO A 249 19.54 -12.34 -19.68
C PRO A 249 18.37 -13.31 -19.40
N LEU A 250 17.18 -12.82 -19.03
CA LEU A 250 16.07 -13.69 -18.64
C LEU A 250 15.31 -14.31 -19.83
N SER A 251 15.60 -13.91 -21.07
CA SER A 251 15.06 -14.61 -22.24
C SER A 251 16.05 -14.65 -23.41
N SER A 252 16.65 -15.83 -23.65
CA SER A 252 17.43 -16.12 -24.86
C SER A 252 16.56 -16.28 -26.12
N ARG A 253 15.23 -16.27 -25.98
CA ARG A 253 14.28 -16.51 -27.06
C ARG A 253 13.85 -15.17 -27.68
N LYS A 254 14.13 -15.00 -28.98
CA LYS A 254 13.74 -13.81 -29.76
C LYS A 254 12.25 -13.47 -29.56
N PRO A 255 11.90 -12.22 -29.19
CA PRO A 255 10.50 -11.84 -29.02
C PRO A 255 9.74 -11.96 -30.35
N PRO A 256 8.45 -12.35 -30.33
CA PRO A 256 7.63 -12.44 -31.53
C PRO A 256 7.40 -11.06 -32.15
N SER A 257 7.01 -11.01 -33.42
CA SER A 257 6.57 -9.77 -34.05
C SER A 257 5.33 -9.22 -33.37
N LEU A 258 5.42 -8.02 -32.81
CA LEU A 258 4.31 -7.38 -32.08
C LEU A 258 3.18 -6.94 -33.03
N PRO A 259 1.91 -7.27 -32.72
CA PRO A 259 0.74 -6.67 -33.37
C PRO A 259 0.82 -5.14 -33.31
N LYS A 260 0.36 -4.44 -34.36
CA LYS A 260 0.42 -2.97 -34.45
C LYS A 260 -0.19 -2.27 -33.23
N ALA A 261 -1.28 -2.82 -32.68
CA ALA A 261 -1.99 -2.29 -31.52
C ALA A 261 -1.17 -2.34 -30.20
N PHE A 262 -0.10 -3.13 -30.15
CA PHE A 262 0.75 -3.30 -28.95
C PHE A 262 2.18 -2.80 -29.17
N ARG A 263 2.37 -1.94 -30.18
CA ARG A 263 3.66 -1.27 -30.41
C ARG A 263 3.74 -0.01 -29.56
N SER A 264 4.92 0.24 -29.02
CA SER A 264 5.27 1.43 -28.25
C SER A 264 6.69 1.86 -28.62
N SER A 265 6.92 3.18 -28.68
CA SER A 265 8.23 3.78 -28.94
C SER A 265 9.24 3.50 -27.83
N LEU A 266 8.78 3.16 -26.63
CA LEU A 266 9.58 2.88 -25.45
C LEU A 266 9.68 1.38 -25.13
N MET A 267 9.21 0.49 -26.00
CA MET A 267 9.20 -0.97 -25.78
C MET A 267 10.57 -1.53 -25.33
N GLY A 268 11.68 -1.00 -25.87
CA GLY A 268 13.03 -1.43 -25.49
C GLY A 268 13.41 -1.14 -24.03
N LEU A 269 12.72 -0.21 -23.37
CA LEU A 269 12.93 0.16 -21.97
C LEU A 269 12.04 -0.64 -21.01
N LEU A 270 11.00 -1.30 -21.52
CA LEU A 270 9.99 -2.03 -20.73
C LEU A 270 10.43 -3.48 -20.47
N TRP A 271 11.62 -3.65 -19.90
CA TRP A 271 12.24 -4.97 -19.66
C TRP A 271 11.31 -5.92 -18.88
N HIS A 272 10.52 -5.39 -17.95
CA HIS A 272 9.58 -6.14 -17.13
C HIS A 272 8.54 -6.91 -17.97
N LEU A 273 8.11 -6.37 -19.11
CA LEU A 273 7.20 -7.06 -20.03
C LEU A 273 7.85 -8.30 -20.64
N ASN A 274 9.13 -8.22 -20.98
CA ASN A 274 9.89 -9.35 -21.53
C ASN A 274 10.12 -10.43 -20.47
N SER A 275 10.48 -10.04 -19.24
CA SER A 275 10.66 -10.97 -18.12
C SER A 275 9.37 -11.75 -17.80
N LEU A 276 8.21 -11.09 -17.90
CA LEU A 276 6.90 -11.73 -17.76
C LEU A 276 6.42 -12.46 -19.03
N ARG A 277 7.18 -12.44 -20.13
CA ARG A 277 6.79 -13.01 -21.44
C ARG A 277 5.49 -12.42 -22.02
N VAL A 278 5.16 -11.18 -21.68
CA VAL A 278 3.94 -10.49 -22.09
C VAL A 278 3.82 -10.31 -23.62
N PRO A 279 4.88 -9.93 -24.36
CA PRO A 279 4.83 -9.87 -25.82
C PRO A 279 4.37 -11.16 -26.51
N ALA A 280 4.68 -12.33 -25.92
CA ALA A 280 4.23 -13.62 -26.44
C ALA A 280 2.77 -13.91 -26.06
N ALA A 281 2.32 -13.52 -24.87
CA ALA A 281 0.93 -13.61 -24.45
C ALA A 281 -0.01 -12.77 -25.34
N TRP A 282 0.50 -11.68 -25.93
CA TRP A 282 -0.27 -10.83 -26.85
C TRP A 282 -0.49 -11.42 -28.26
N ALA A 283 0.05 -12.60 -28.58
CA ALA A 283 -0.08 -13.21 -29.90
C ALA A 283 -1.56 -13.34 -30.36
N ASN A 284 -2.48 -13.58 -29.41
CA ASN A 284 -3.91 -13.75 -29.67
C ASN A 284 -4.69 -12.43 -29.77
N ARG A 285 -4.01 -11.28 -29.67
CA ARG A 285 -4.57 -9.93 -29.85
C ARG A 285 -5.67 -9.50 -28.89
N ARG A 286 -5.92 -10.26 -27.81
CA ARG A 286 -6.93 -9.91 -26.80
C ARG A 286 -6.49 -8.87 -25.79
N GLY A 287 -5.20 -8.82 -25.43
CA GLY A 287 -4.62 -7.73 -24.62
C GLY A 287 -5.33 -7.37 -23.30
N GLY A 288 -6.17 -8.23 -22.74
CA GLY A 288 -7.01 -7.92 -21.57
C GLY A 288 -8.42 -7.40 -21.88
N SER A 289 -8.84 -7.41 -23.15
CA SER A 289 -10.14 -6.94 -23.61
C SER A 289 -11.30 -7.61 -22.86
N GLY A 290 -12.28 -6.81 -22.43
CA GLY A 290 -13.45 -7.30 -21.70
C GLY A 290 -13.19 -7.59 -20.21
N VAL A 291 -12.01 -7.25 -19.70
CA VAL A 291 -11.64 -7.40 -18.28
C VAL A 291 -11.58 -6.04 -17.60
N LYS A 292 -12.12 -5.96 -16.39
CA LYS A 292 -12.05 -4.79 -15.51
C LYS A 292 -11.09 -5.05 -14.36
N VAL A 293 -10.11 -4.16 -14.18
CA VAL A 293 -9.14 -4.19 -13.08
C VAL A 293 -9.36 -2.95 -12.20
N ALA A 294 -9.76 -3.14 -10.95
CA ALA A 294 -9.74 -2.06 -9.98
C ALA A 294 -8.32 -1.82 -9.49
N VAL A 295 -7.91 -0.55 -9.43
CA VAL A 295 -6.66 -0.12 -8.81
C VAL A 295 -7.03 0.68 -7.58
N ILE A 296 -6.87 0.08 -6.39
CA ILE A 296 -7.04 0.76 -5.11
C ILE A 296 -5.67 1.30 -4.70
N ASP A 297 -5.53 2.62 -4.65
CA ASP A 297 -4.25 3.27 -4.34
C ASP A 297 -4.45 4.72 -3.84
N THR A 298 -3.38 5.51 -3.88
CA THR A 298 -3.32 6.97 -3.73
C THR A 298 -3.93 7.68 -4.95
N LEU A 299 -3.49 8.91 -5.29
CA LEU A 299 -4.03 9.67 -6.43
C LEU A 299 -3.85 8.92 -7.75
N ILE A 300 -4.94 8.84 -8.51
CA ILE A 300 -4.95 8.27 -9.85
C ILE A 300 -5.41 9.36 -10.83
N GLN A 301 -4.42 9.95 -11.51
CA GLN A 301 -4.62 10.93 -12.55
C GLN A 301 -5.12 10.25 -13.83
N TRP A 302 -6.38 9.81 -13.82
CA TRP A 302 -6.96 8.94 -14.85
C TRP A 302 -7.00 9.56 -16.24
N ASP A 303 -6.96 10.90 -16.35
CA ASP A 303 -6.90 11.64 -17.62
C ASP A 303 -5.48 11.73 -18.22
N HIS A 304 -4.50 11.07 -17.59
CA HIS A 304 -3.15 10.91 -18.15
C HIS A 304 -3.23 10.38 -19.60
N PRO A 305 -2.42 10.92 -20.54
CA PRO A 305 -2.51 10.56 -21.96
C PRO A 305 -2.45 9.05 -22.24
N ASN A 306 -1.66 8.29 -21.47
CA ASN A 306 -1.58 6.84 -21.59
C ASN A 306 -2.64 6.06 -20.79
N LEU A 307 -3.50 6.69 -19.99
CA LEU A 307 -4.52 6.00 -19.17
C LEU A 307 -5.97 6.30 -19.59
N LYS A 308 -6.24 7.49 -20.12
CA LYS A 308 -7.61 7.96 -20.40
C LYS A 308 -8.45 7.06 -21.31
N GLN A 309 -7.80 6.21 -22.13
CA GLN A 309 -8.49 5.24 -23.01
C GLN A 309 -8.75 3.89 -22.34
N SER A 310 -8.14 3.66 -21.19
CA SER A 310 -8.20 2.41 -20.44
C SER A 310 -9.20 2.49 -19.29
N LEU A 311 -10.15 3.42 -19.25
CA LEU A 311 -11.06 3.56 -18.09
C LEU A 311 -12.34 2.76 -18.24
N VAL A 312 -12.85 2.23 -17.13
CA VAL A 312 -14.22 1.73 -17.02
C VAL A 312 -15.19 2.89 -17.22
N SER A 313 -16.29 2.64 -17.94
CA SER A 313 -17.43 3.53 -17.98
C SER A 313 -18.50 3.02 -17.01
N ILE A 314 -18.83 3.82 -16.00
CA ILE A 314 -19.82 3.46 -14.99
C ILE A 314 -21.18 4.00 -15.42
N THR A 315 -22.16 3.10 -15.54
CA THR A 315 -23.54 3.42 -15.91
C THR A 315 -24.51 2.62 -15.06
N GLY A 316 -25.73 3.12 -14.87
CA GLY A 316 -26.80 2.41 -14.16
C GLY A 316 -27.34 3.14 -12.93
N PRO A 317 -28.40 2.58 -12.31
CA PRO A 317 -29.20 3.27 -11.27
C PRO A 317 -28.56 3.27 -9.88
N LYS A 318 -27.56 2.42 -9.61
CA LYS A 318 -26.86 2.32 -8.31
C LYS A 318 -25.59 3.18 -8.23
N ARG A 319 -25.42 4.11 -9.17
CA ARG A 319 -24.26 4.99 -9.22
C ARG A 319 -24.45 6.18 -8.29
N CYS A 320 -23.35 6.63 -7.71
CA CYS A 320 -23.30 7.87 -6.98
C CYS A 320 -23.33 9.09 -7.92
N PRO A 321 -23.70 10.28 -7.44
CA PRO A 321 -23.60 11.51 -8.22
C PRO A 321 -22.19 11.71 -8.79
N GLY A 322 -22.08 12.07 -10.07
CA GLY A 322 -20.79 12.29 -10.73
C GLY A 322 -19.97 11.03 -11.08
N GLU A 323 -20.32 9.87 -10.50
CA GLU A 323 -19.60 8.62 -10.70
C GLU A 323 -19.63 8.20 -12.17
N SER A 324 -18.45 8.27 -12.80
CA SER A 324 -18.29 8.05 -14.23
C SER A 324 -17.14 7.11 -14.55
N HIS A 325 -16.00 7.26 -13.85
CA HIS A 325 -14.79 6.50 -14.11
C HIS A 325 -14.21 5.82 -12.87
N GLY A 326 -14.45 6.34 -11.67
CA GLY A 326 -13.82 5.89 -10.43
C GLY A 326 -14.47 6.50 -9.21
N TRP A 327 -13.82 6.30 -8.05
CA TRP A 327 -14.30 6.82 -6.77
C TRP A 327 -13.14 7.12 -5.83
N ASP A 328 -13.21 8.28 -5.17
CA ASP A 328 -12.34 8.69 -4.08
C ASP A 328 -13.07 8.46 -2.76
N VAL A 329 -12.60 7.48 -1.97
CA VAL A 329 -13.15 7.19 -0.63
C VAL A 329 -12.50 8.06 0.45
N VAL A 330 -11.59 8.95 0.10
CA VAL A 330 -10.94 9.91 1.01
C VAL A 330 -11.81 11.17 1.07
N GLY A 331 -12.92 11.09 1.81
CA GLY A 331 -13.90 12.19 1.84
C GLY A 331 -13.38 13.49 2.46
N ASP A 332 -13.76 14.61 1.86
CA ASP A 332 -13.87 15.94 2.48
C ASP A 332 -15.35 16.28 2.85
N ASP A 333 -16.32 15.44 2.45
CA ASP A 333 -17.77 15.61 2.65
C ASP A 333 -18.38 14.49 3.51
N ALA A 334 -18.09 14.50 4.81
CA ALA A 334 -18.76 13.63 5.75
C ALA A 334 -20.20 14.10 6.07
N ASP A 335 -21.03 14.45 5.08
CA ASP A 335 -22.47 14.63 5.34
C ASP A 335 -23.11 13.25 5.54
N PRO A 336 -23.57 12.92 6.76
CA PRO A 336 -24.19 11.62 7.03
C PRO A 336 -25.52 11.42 6.29
N ASN A 337 -26.07 12.47 5.65
CA ASN A 337 -27.27 12.40 4.82
C ASN A 337 -26.96 12.15 3.33
N ASP A 338 -25.70 12.19 2.93
CA ASP A 338 -25.35 11.89 1.55
C ASP A 338 -25.58 10.41 1.24
N ALA A 339 -26.17 10.16 0.08
CA ALA A 339 -26.40 8.80 -0.40
C ALA A 339 -25.08 8.07 -0.70
N CYS A 340 -23.98 8.81 -0.85
CA CYS A 340 -22.65 8.30 -1.13
C CYS A 340 -21.59 9.10 -0.37
N TYR A 341 -20.66 8.41 0.28
CA TYR A 341 -19.53 9.03 0.98
C TYR A 341 -18.31 9.09 0.04
N GLY A 342 -17.68 10.26 -0.04
CA GLY A 342 -16.57 10.52 -0.95
C GLY A 342 -17.04 11.04 -2.30
N ASP A 343 -16.11 11.18 -3.25
CA ASP A 343 -16.39 11.84 -4.53
C ASP A 343 -15.97 11.01 -5.75
N ALA A 344 -16.46 11.43 -6.92
CA ALA A 344 -16.31 10.68 -8.16
C ALA A 344 -14.95 10.86 -8.86
N ASP A 345 -14.06 11.70 -8.34
CA ASP A 345 -12.83 12.12 -9.01
C ASP A 345 -11.56 11.76 -8.25
N THR A 346 -10.90 10.69 -8.69
CA THR A 346 -9.64 10.24 -8.07
C THR A 346 -8.42 11.09 -8.42
N ARG A 347 -8.61 12.18 -9.18
CA ARG A 347 -7.55 13.12 -9.58
C ARG A 347 -7.22 14.06 -8.43
N ILE A 348 -6.09 14.74 -8.56
CA ILE A 348 -5.70 15.74 -7.58
C ILE A 348 -6.69 16.91 -7.58
N SER A 349 -7.20 17.28 -6.39
CA SER A 349 -8.10 18.40 -6.27
C SER A 349 -7.36 19.74 -6.43
N PRO A 350 -8.04 20.85 -6.78
CA PRO A 350 -7.41 22.16 -6.86
C PRO A 350 -6.75 22.62 -5.54
N ALA A 351 -7.35 22.27 -4.40
CA ALA A 351 -6.81 22.60 -3.08
C ALA A 351 -5.52 21.82 -2.77
N GLU A 352 -5.51 20.54 -3.14
CA GLU A 352 -4.34 19.67 -3.01
C GLU A 352 -3.21 20.11 -3.94
N LEU A 353 -3.54 20.40 -5.21
CA LEU A 353 -2.61 20.87 -6.21
C LEU A 353 -1.92 22.17 -5.78
N LYS A 354 -2.67 23.13 -5.22
CA LYS A 354 -2.09 24.37 -4.67
C LYS A 354 -1.06 24.09 -3.56
N THR A 355 -1.30 23.09 -2.73
CA THR A 355 -0.39 22.70 -1.65
C THR A 355 0.91 22.12 -2.21
N LEU A 356 0.82 21.16 -3.15
CA LEU A 356 1.99 20.47 -3.69
C LEU A 356 2.82 21.34 -4.66
N THR A 357 2.16 22.19 -5.45
CA THR A 357 2.84 23.02 -6.48
C THR A 357 3.84 24.00 -5.87
N THR A 358 3.55 24.56 -4.70
CA THR A 358 4.46 25.47 -4.00
C THR A 358 5.77 24.77 -3.63
N ASP A 359 5.68 23.61 -2.98
CA ASP A 359 6.85 22.84 -2.56
C ASP A 359 7.63 22.31 -3.76
N TRP A 360 6.93 21.89 -4.84
CA TRP A 360 7.56 21.48 -6.09
C TRP A 360 8.39 22.61 -6.71
N GLN A 361 7.80 23.79 -6.90
CA GLN A 361 8.45 24.94 -7.54
C GLN A 361 9.64 25.44 -6.74
N ASN A 362 9.57 25.43 -5.40
CA ASN A 362 10.68 25.79 -4.53
C ASN A 362 11.94 24.95 -4.80
N THR A 363 11.79 23.70 -5.22
CA THR A 363 12.95 22.85 -5.58
C THR A 363 13.70 23.33 -6.83
N PHE A 364 13.13 24.23 -7.63
CA PHE A 364 13.75 24.78 -8.82
C PHE A 364 14.10 26.27 -8.68
N THR A 365 13.32 27.02 -7.90
CA THR A 365 13.42 28.49 -7.85
C THR A 365 14.29 29.00 -6.70
N LEU A 366 14.37 28.27 -5.58
CA LEU A 366 15.17 28.69 -4.43
C LEU A 366 16.66 28.37 -4.64
N SER A 367 17.52 29.29 -4.19
CA SER A 367 18.95 29.03 -4.06
C SER A 367 19.20 27.91 -3.05
N ASP A 368 20.38 27.30 -3.08
CA ASP A 368 20.71 26.20 -2.14
C ASP A 368 20.60 26.66 -0.68
N GLN A 369 21.03 27.89 -0.37
CA GLN A 369 20.94 28.44 0.98
C GLN A 369 19.49 28.70 1.39
N ASP A 370 18.69 29.30 0.51
CA ASP A 370 17.29 29.60 0.79
C ASP A 370 16.46 28.33 0.94
N LEU A 371 16.74 27.30 0.13
CA LEU A 371 16.07 26.00 0.21
C LEU A 371 16.33 25.34 1.58
N MET A 372 17.59 25.32 2.02
CA MET A 372 17.98 24.75 3.30
C MET A 372 17.38 25.52 4.48
N ALA A 373 17.30 26.86 4.37
CA ALA A 373 16.66 27.70 5.37
C ALA A 373 15.12 27.55 5.39
N PHE A 374 14.50 27.26 4.25
CA PHE A 374 13.06 27.08 4.14
C PHE A 374 12.58 25.71 4.64
N TYR A 375 13.39 24.65 4.44
CA TYR A 375 13.12 23.27 4.86
C TYR A 375 14.17 22.72 5.85
N PRO A 376 14.38 23.38 7.00
CA PRO A 376 15.49 23.06 7.91
C PRO A 376 15.40 21.66 8.53
N PHE A 377 14.19 21.14 8.79
CA PHE A 377 14.01 19.80 9.33
C PHE A 377 14.39 18.72 8.31
N GLN A 378 13.90 18.85 7.08
CA GLN A 378 14.24 17.92 6.00
C GLN A 378 15.74 18.02 5.66
N ALA A 379 16.31 19.23 5.68
CA ALA A 379 17.75 19.45 5.53
C ALA A 379 18.58 18.70 6.58
N GLU A 380 18.20 18.77 7.86
CA GLU A 380 18.87 18.03 8.93
C GLU A 380 18.77 16.51 8.72
N ALA A 381 17.58 16.01 8.35
CA ALA A 381 17.38 14.59 8.06
C ALA A 381 18.27 14.10 6.91
N ILE A 382 18.37 14.88 5.83
CA ILE A 382 19.24 14.59 4.69
C ILE A 382 20.72 14.58 5.09
N SER A 383 21.16 15.51 5.95
CA SER A 383 22.55 15.54 6.42
C SER A 383 22.99 14.30 7.22
N LYS A 384 22.02 13.56 7.79
CA LYS A 384 22.28 12.31 8.50
C LYS A 384 22.32 11.09 7.57
N GLN A 385 21.87 11.22 6.33
CA GLN A 385 21.63 10.10 5.41
C GLN A 385 22.52 10.10 4.18
N VAL A 386 22.98 11.28 3.72
CA VAL A 386 23.91 11.35 2.60
C VAL A 386 25.30 10.97 3.12
N PRO A 387 25.91 9.85 2.67
CA PRO A 387 27.29 9.54 3.00
C PRO A 387 28.16 10.53 2.22
N CYS A 388 28.43 11.66 2.84
CA CYS A 388 29.43 12.60 2.38
C CYS A 388 30.79 11.90 2.51
N ASP A 389 31.63 12.06 1.50
CA ASP A 389 32.92 11.37 1.40
C ASP A 389 33.66 11.44 2.76
N LEU A 390 34.21 10.32 3.22
CA LEU A 390 34.62 10.03 4.62
C LEU A 390 35.63 11.02 5.24
N ALA A 391 35.99 12.10 4.55
CA ALA A 391 36.95 13.12 4.94
C ALA A 391 36.38 14.56 5.08
N THR A 392 35.11 14.87 4.73
CA THR A 392 34.61 16.27 4.79
C THR A 392 33.14 16.42 5.23
N THR A 393 32.83 17.52 5.92
CA THR A 393 31.45 17.97 6.18
C THR A 393 30.72 18.24 4.86
N CYS A 394 29.48 17.79 4.75
CA CYS A 394 28.67 17.95 3.53
C CYS A 394 28.59 19.41 3.07
N SER A 395 28.85 19.65 1.78
CA SER A 395 28.66 20.98 1.21
C SER A 395 27.16 21.33 1.15
N ILE A 396 26.82 22.63 1.25
CA ILE A 396 25.43 23.09 1.09
C ILE A 396 24.81 22.61 -0.24
N PRO A 397 25.52 22.66 -1.39
CA PRO A 397 25.01 22.13 -2.66
C PRO A 397 24.62 20.64 -2.62
N ASP A 398 25.41 19.79 -1.97
CA ASP A 398 25.12 18.35 -1.90
C ASP A 398 23.88 18.06 -1.06
N LEU A 399 23.75 18.76 0.07
CA LEU A 399 22.58 18.66 0.93
C LEU A 399 21.33 19.20 0.22
N ALA A 400 21.45 20.35 -0.46
CA ALA A 400 20.36 20.93 -1.23
C ALA A 400 19.92 20.02 -2.37
N LYS A 401 20.86 19.34 -3.05
CA LYS A 401 20.54 18.32 -4.07
C LYS A 401 19.72 17.17 -3.48
N GLY A 402 20.16 16.60 -2.36
CA GLY A 402 19.42 15.53 -1.66
C GLY A 402 18.03 15.97 -1.21
N LEU A 403 17.92 17.20 -0.70
CA LEU A 403 16.66 17.80 -0.27
C LEU A 403 15.70 18.02 -1.46
N ARG A 404 16.17 18.53 -2.60
CA ARG A 404 15.36 18.67 -3.83
C ARG A 404 14.84 17.32 -4.30
N ALA A 405 15.71 16.32 -4.39
CA ALA A 405 15.33 14.97 -4.80
C ALA A 405 14.26 14.39 -3.87
N LYS A 406 14.40 14.61 -2.55
CA LYS A 406 13.41 14.17 -1.57
C LYS A 406 12.06 14.84 -1.76
N ILE A 407 12.01 16.17 -1.84
CA ILE A 407 10.74 16.90 -1.97
C ILE A 407 10.02 16.46 -3.26
N ARG A 408 10.76 16.38 -4.38
CA ARG A 408 10.20 15.93 -5.66
C ARG A 408 9.72 14.48 -5.62
N GLY A 409 10.47 13.60 -4.95
CA GLY A 409 10.12 12.20 -4.76
C GLY A 409 8.86 12.03 -3.91
N ASP A 410 8.76 12.76 -2.80
CA ASP A 410 7.59 12.77 -1.93
C ASP A 410 6.34 13.23 -2.72
N ILE A 411 6.43 14.33 -3.48
CA ILE A 411 5.33 14.86 -4.29
C ILE A 411 4.94 13.91 -5.44
N SER A 412 5.93 13.36 -6.16
CA SER A 412 5.66 12.41 -7.24
C SER A 412 5.03 11.11 -6.71
N GLY A 413 5.38 10.73 -5.47
CA GLY A 413 4.83 9.58 -4.77
C GLY A 413 3.36 9.72 -4.36
N GLU A 414 2.81 10.93 -4.36
CA GLU A 414 1.36 11.15 -4.17
C GLU A 414 0.57 10.57 -5.37
N PHE A 415 1.18 10.52 -6.56
CA PHE A 415 0.60 9.94 -7.79
C PHE A 415 0.94 8.46 -7.98
N HIS A 416 1.27 7.75 -6.90
CA HIS A 416 1.66 6.34 -6.96
C HIS A 416 0.58 5.48 -7.64
N GLY A 417 -0.70 5.76 -7.41
CA GLY A 417 -1.82 5.07 -8.08
C GLY A 417 -1.81 5.24 -9.60
N THR A 418 -1.43 6.42 -10.09
CA THR A 418 -1.24 6.69 -11.54
C THR A 418 -0.15 5.80 -12.13
N SER A 419 0.97 5.67 -11.42
CA SER A 419 2.09 4.81 -11.79
C SER A 419 1.72 3.32 -11.76
N VAL A 420 0.93 2.89 -10.79
CA VAL A 420 0.42 1.50 -10.68
C VAL A 420 -0.54 1.18 -11.83
N ALA A 421 -1.52 2.05 -12.11
CA ALA A 421 -2.45 1.89 -13.22
C ALA A 421 -1.72 1.82 -14.58
N GLY A 422 -0.62 2.58 -14.73
CA GLY A 422 0.24 2.55 -15.91
C GLY A 422 0.85 1.17 -16.19
N VAL A 423 1.32 0.47 -15.16
CA VAL A 423 1.87 -0.89 -15.31
C VAL A 423 0.79 -1.87 -15.76
N VAL A 424 -0.45 -1.74 -15.25
CA VAL A 424 -1.55 -2.63 -15.62
C VAL A 424 -1.95 -2.41 -17.09
N ALA A 425 -2.34 -1.18 -17.47
CA ALA A 425 -3.06 -0.96 -18.72
C ALA A 425 -2.73 0.37 -19.42
N ALA A 426 -1.50 0.88 -19.30
CA ALA A 426 -1.12 2.01 -20.15
C ALA A 426 -1.30 1.68 -21.64
N GLN A 427 -1.85 2.63 -22.39
CA GLN A 427 -2.00 2.57 -23.84
C GLN A 427 -1.18 3.67 -24.50
N PRO A 428 -0.28 3.33 -25.42
CA PRO A 428 0.47 4.34 -26.16
C PRO A 428 -0.44 5.06 -27.16
N VAL A 429 -0.35 6.39 -27.21
CA VAL A 429 -1.10 7.20 -28.17
C VAL A 429 -0.26 7.31 -29.44
N ASN A 430 -0.78 6.88 -30.59
CA ASN A 430 -0.02 6.83 -31.84
C ASN A 430 1.31 6.06 -31.73
N GLN A 431 1.35 5.01 -30.90
CA GLN A 431 2.55 4.23 -30.57
C GLN A 431 3.60 5.01 -29.74
N GLU A 432 3.29 6.20 -29.25
CA GLU A 432 4.17 6.97 -28.37
C GLU A 432 3.88 6.73 -26.89
N GLY A 433 4.95 6.69 -26.08
CA GLY A 433 4.89 6.46 -24.64
C GLY A 433 5.00 4.99 -24.27
N ILE A 434 4.54 4.65 -23.08
CA ILE A 434 4.62 3.29 -22.53
C ILE A 434 3.39 2.44 -22.88
N ILE A 435 3.49 1.14 -22.65
CA ILE A 435 2.38 0.19 -22.76
C ILE A 435 2.36 -0.70 -21.51
N GLY A 436 1.17 -0.92 -20.94
CA GLY A 436 0.98 -1.77 -19.76
C GLY A 436 0.91 -3.25 -20.13
N VAL A 437 0.83 -4.14 -19.13
CA VAL A 437 0.75 -5.59 -19.33
C VAL A 437 -0.51 -6.02 -20.08
N ALA A 438 -1.66 -5.44 -19.73
CA ALA A 438 -2.97 -5.70 -20.32
C ALA A 438 -3.54 -4.40 -20.92
N PRO A 439 -3.00 -3.93 -22.06
CA PRO A 439 -3.31 -2.61 -22.61
C PRO A 439 -4.77 -2.45 -23.06
N GLN A 440 -5.53 -3.53 -23.23
CA GLN A 440 -6.96 -3.48 -23.59
C GLN A 440 -7.90 -3.74 -22.41
N ALA A 441 -7.36 -4.00 -21.20
CA ALA A 441 -8.16 -4.03 -19.98
C ALA A 441 -8.68 -2.63 -19.64
N LYS A 442 -9.77 -2.59 -18.86
CA LYS A 442 -10.34 -1.36 -18.32
C LYS A 442 -10.01 -1.22 -16.83
N ILE A 443 -9.52 -0.06 -16.44
CA ILE A 443 -9.15 0.32 -15.10
C ILE A 443 -10.33 1.01 -14.43
N LEU A 444 -10.69 0.54 -13.24
CA LEU A 444 -11.52 1.26 -12.28
C LEU A 444 -10.58 1.92 -11.26
N PRO A 445 -10.23 3.21 -11.42
CA PRO A 445 -9.46 3.93 -10.41
C PRO A 445 -10.25 4.09 -9.11
N ILE A 446 -9.61 3.75 -7.99
CA ILE A 446 -10.15 3.93 -6.65
C ILE A 446 -9.07 4.59 -5.79
N ARG A 447 -9.30 5.84 -5.42
CA ARG A 447 -8.42 6.54 -4.49
C ARG A 447 -8.89 6.22 -3.06
N ALA A 448 -7.98 5.70 -2.25
CA ALA A 448 -8.27 5.29 -0.88
C ALA A 448 -7.24 5.79 0.14
N ALA A 449 -6.20 6.50 -0.30
CA ALA A 449 -5.27 7.21 0.56
C ALA A 449 -5.20 8.69 0.17
N GLY A 450 -5.31 9.55 1.19
CA GLY A 450 -5.21 11.00 1.07
C GLY A 450 -3.76 11.47 1.00
N MET A 451 -3.58 12.75 0.68
CA MET A 451 -2.25 13.38 0.62
C MET A 451 -1.48 13.18 1.93
N GLY A 452 -0.21 12.78 1.85
CA GLY A 452 0.67 12.62 3.01
C GLY A 452 0.39 11.39 3.90
N GLN A 453 -0.64 10.59 3.61
CA GLN A 453 -0.84 9.30 4.26
C GLN A 453 0.24 8.30 3.82
N ALA A 454 0.70 7.45 4.75
CA ALA A 454 1.65 6.35 4.46
C ALA A 454 0.95 5.06 4.07
N GLY A 455 -0.36 5.00 4.20
CA GLY A 455 -1.17 3.81 3.99
C GLY A 455 -2.64 4.14 4.13
N PHE A 456 -3.43 3.11 4.44
CA PHE A 456 -4.88 3.15 4.41
C PHE A 456 -5.42 2.86 5.80
N THR A 457 -6.46 3.57 6.22
CA THR A 457 -7.25 3.21 7.39
C THR A 457 -8.04 1.93 7.12
N SER A 458 -8.44 1.22 8.17
CA SER A 458 -9.29 0.03 8.05
C SER A 458 -10.61 0.37 7.35
N ALA A 459 -11.22 1.52 7.68
CA ALA A 459 -12.44 1.98 7.03
C ALA A 459 -12.26 2.25 5.53
N GLN A 460 -11.17 2.93 5.13
CA GLN A 460 -10.85 3.18 3.72
C GLN A 460 -10.68 1.87 2.94
N MET A 461 -10.00 0.87 3.50
CA MET A 461 -9.83 -0.44 2.84
C MET A 461 -11.17 -1.18 2.68
N VAL A 462 -12.00 -1.22 3.73
CA VAL A 462 -13.31 -1.88 3.67
C VAL A 462 -14.19 -1.24 2.60
N GLU A 463 -14.24 0.09 2.56
CA GLU A 463 -15.02 0.84 1.56
C GLU A 463 -14.48 0.62 0.14
N ALA A 464 -13.18 0.75 -0.07
CA ALA A 464 -12.58 0.62 -1.40
C ALA A 464 -12.75 -0.80 -1.98
N ILE A 465 -12.57 -1.83 -1.16
CA ILE A 465 -12.77 -3.24 -1.57
C ILE A 465 -14.25 -3.49 -1.88
N GLY A 466 -15.16 -3.00 -1.04
CA GLY A 466 -16.60 -3.11 -1.26
C GLY A 466 -17.05 -2.38 -2.52
N TYR A 467 -16.58 -1.15 -2.73
CA TYR A 467 -16.85 -0.36 -3.93
C TYR A 467 -16.40 -1.10 -5.19
N ALA A 468 -15.14 -1.55 -5.24
CA ALA A 468 -14.60 -2.29 -6.37
C ALA A 468 -15.45 -3.51 -6.73
N ALA A 469 -15.79 -4.33 -5.72
CA ALA A 469 -16.62 -5.52 -5.90
C ALA A 469 -18.03 -5.17 -6.39
N SER A 470 -18.64 -4.10 -5.87
CA SER A 470 -19.96 -3.64 -6.29
C SER A 470 -20.02 -3.20 -7.76
N ARG A 471 -18.88 -2.88 -8.37
CA ARG A 471 -18.73 -2.53 -9.79
C ARG A 471 -18.37 -3.71 -10.69
N GLN A 472 -18.42 -4.93 -10.14
CA GLN A 472 -18.21 -6.19 -10.85
C GLN A 472 -16.89 -6.18 -11.63
N VAL A 473 -15.82 -5.78 -10.94
CA VAL A 473 -14.47 -5.93 -11.48
C VAL A 473 -14.04 -7.39 -11.45
N ASP A 474 -13.12 -7.77 -12.32
CA ASP A 474 -12.58 -9.13 -12.37
C ASP A 474 -11.35 -9.28 -11.45
N VAL A 475 -10.56 -8.20 -11.33
CA VAL A 475 -9.32 -8.15 -10.53
C VAL A 475 -9.29 -6.89 -9.68
N ILE A 476 -8.89 -6.98 -8.41
CA ILE A 476 -8.55 -5.86 -7.55
C ILE A 476 -7.04 -5.89 -7.29
N ASN A 477 -6.36 -4.83 -7.68
CA ASN A 477 -4.96 -4.58 -7.39
C ASN A 477 -4.81 -3.66 -6.17
N MET A 478 -4.07 -4.12 -5.16
CA MET A 478 -3.72 -3.40 -3.95
C MET A 478 -2.19 -3.26 -3.87
N SER A 479 -1.64 -2.26 -4.54
CA SER A 479 -0.18 -2.01 -4.63
C SER A 479 0.40 -1.36 -3.38
N PHE A 480 -0.10 -1.74 -2.22
CA PHE A 480 0.28 -1.21 -0.93
C PHE A 480 0.42 -2.36 0.07
N GLY A 481 1.19 -2.08 1.12
CA GLY A 481 1.42 -3.00 2.23
C GLY A 481 1.79 -2.21 3.47
N GLY A 482 1.77 -2.88 4.62
CA GLY A 482 1.94 -2.20 5.91
C GLY A 482 0.63 -1.68 6.48
N ALA A 483 -0.50 -2.17 5.98
CA ALA A 483 -1.74 -2.07 6.73
C ALA A 483 -1.62 -2.90 8.02
N LEU A 484 -2.21 -2.38 9.09
CA LEU A 484 -2.39 -3.17 10.30
C LEU A 484 -3.37 -4.32 10.02
N PRO A 485 -3.13 -5.52 10.58
CA PRO A 485 -4.11 -6.59 10.50
C PRO A 485 -5.41 -6.12 11.15
N SER A 486 -6.51 -6.23 10.40
CA SER A 486 -7.86 -5.88 10.83
C SER A 486 -8.81 -7.05 10.55
N PRO A 487 -9.59 -7.50 11.56
CA PRO A 487 -10.64 -8.50 11.33
C PRO A 487 -11.74 -7.96 10.41
N ASP A 488 -12.02 -6.65 10.43
CA ASP A 488 -13.02 -6.02 9.59
C ASP A 488 -12.60 -6.05 8.10
N VAL A 489 -11.33 -5.76 7.80
CA VAL A 489 -10.81 -5.85 6.42
C VAL A 489 -10.83 -7.29 5.92
N GLU A 490 -10.42 -8.25 6.76
CA GLU A 490 -10.49 -9.68 6.41
C GLU A 490 -11.93 -10.13 6.14
N ALA A 491 -12.87 -9.77 7.02
CA ALA A 491 -14.27 -10.07 6.84
C ALA A 491 -14.84 -9.41 5.57
N GLN A 492 -14.34 -8.22 5.17
CA GLN A 492 -14.76 -7.61 3.91
C GLN A 492 -14.31 -8.43 2.72
N ILE A 493 -13.04 -8.85 2.71
CA ILE A 493 -12.47 -9.72 1.68
C ILE A 493 -13.31 -11.00 1.54
N GLN A 494 -13.67 -11.62 2.66
CA GLN A 494 -14.52 -12.81 2.67
C GLN A 494 -15.92 -12.51 2.11
N ALA A 495 -16.55 -11.42 2.53
CA ALA A 495 -17.89 -11.03 2.07
C ALA A 495 -17.93 -10.75 0.56
N VAL A 496 -16.94 -10.01 0.03
CA VAL A 496 -16.92 -9.70 -1.42
C VAL A 496 -16.62 -10.93 -2.27
N LEU A 497 -15.81 -11.86 -1.78
CA LEU A 497 -15.54 -13.13 -2.45
C LEU A 497 -16.74 -14.08 -2.40
N ALA A 498 -17.51 -14.08 -1.31
CA ALA A 498 -18.76 -14.83 -1.23
C ALA A 498 -19.79 -14.31 -2.24
N ALA A 499 -19.87 -12.98 -2.42
CA ALA A 499 -20.75 -12.37 -3.41
C ALA A 499 -20.21 -12.45 -4.85
N ASN A 500 -18.89 -12.52 -5.04
CA ASN A 500 -18.21 -12.54 -6.34
C ASN A 500 -17.14 -13.64 -6.35
N PRO A 501 -17.52 -14.92 -6.48
CA PRO A 501 -16.58 -16.05 -6.33
C PRO A 501 -15.47 -16.11 -7.37
N SER A 502 -15.59 -15.36 -8.47
CA SER A 502 -14.57 -15.26 -9.53
C SER A 502 -13.58 -14.10 -9.32
N LEU A 503 -13.82 -13.21 -8.35
CA LEU A 503 -13.01 -12.02 -8.12
C LEU A 503 -11.58 -12.38 -7.65
N ILE A 504 -10.58 -11.82 -8.32
CA ILE A 504 -9.18 -12.02 -7.96
C ILE A 504 -8.66 -10.81 -7.18
N LEU A 505 -8.02 -11.06 -6.04
CA LEU A 505 -7.38 -10.04 -5.21
C LEU A 505 -5.87 -10.20 -5.31
N VAL A 506 -5.14 -9.14 -5.65
CA VAL A 506 -3.67 -9.15 -5.80
C VAL A 506 -3.08 -8.04 -4.95
N ALA A 507 -2.06 -8.33 -4.15
CA ALA A 507 -1.41 -7.32 -3.32
C ALA A 507 0.12 -7.43 -3.28
N ALA A 508 0.77 -6.29 -3.05
CA ALA A 508 2.22 -6.19 -2.91
C ALA A 508 2.69 -6.78 -1.57
N ALA A 509 3.75 -7.58 -1.59
CA ALA A 509 4.23 -8.30 -0.40
C ALA A 509 4.82 -7.40 0.70
N GLY A 510 5.27 -6.18 0.36
CA GLY A 510 5.95 -5.27 1.28
C GLY A 510 7.39 -4.96 0.85
N ASN A 511 7.96 -3.90 1.43
CA ASN A 511 9.22 -3.34 0.96
C ASN A 511 10.27 -3.10 2.09
N ASN A 512 10.21 -3.90 3.15
CA ASN A 512 11.07 -3.87 4.34
C ASN A 512 12.17 -4.95 4.29
N GLY A 513 12.43 -5.53 3.12
CA GLY A 513 13.33 -6.66 2.85
C GLY A 513 14.80 -6.49 3.21
N SER A 514 15.21 -5.38 3.84
CA SER A 514 16.61 -5.05 4.07
C SER A 514 17.28 -6.06 5.01
N LEU A 515 18.58 -6.25 4.83
CA LEU A 515 19.39 -7.17 5.64
C LEU A 515 19.54 -6.71 7.11
N ALA A 516 19.08 -5.50 7.45
CA ALA A 516 19.18 -4.92 8.78
C ALA A 516 17.91 -5.06 9.63
N ASP A 517 16.80 -5.52 9.05
CA ASP A 517 15.51 -5.65 9.74
C ASP A 517 15.22 -7.12 10.11
N ASP A 518 14.65 -7.33 11.31
CA ASP A 518 14.19 -8.61 11.82
C ASP A 518 13.15 -9.23 10.86
N TRP A 519 13.62 -10.17 10.04
CA TRP A 519 12.81 -11.09 9.22
C TRP A 519 11.57 -10.47 8.54
N PRO A 520 11.73 -9.80 7.38
CA PRO A 520 10.65 -9.06 6.72
C PRO A 520 9.60 -10.00 6.10
N GLN A 521 8.53 -10.23 6.84
CA GLN A 521 7.39 -11.07 6.44
C GLN A 521 6.47 -10.36 5.45
N VAL A 522 5.71 -11.14 4.67
CA VAL A 522 4.63 -10.61 3.82
C VAL A 522 3.67 -9.76 4.67
N MET A 523 3.37 -8.54 4.22
CA MET A 523 2.54 -7.59 4.95
C MET A 523 1.07 -7.70 4.56
N PHE A 524 0.17 -7.13 5.37
CA PHE A 524 -1.24 -6.99 4.99
C PHE A 524 -1.43 -5.85 3.97
N PRO A 525 -2.34 -6.00 2.99
CA PRO A 525 -3.31 -7.10 2.85
C PRO A 525 -2.80 -8.36 2.14
N ALA A 526 -1.58 -8.39 1.60
CA ALA A 526 -1.04 -9.57 0.91
C ALA A 526 -0.97 -10.82 1.80
N ALA A 527 -0.80 -10.66 3.11
CA ALA A 527 -0.78 -11.77 4.07
C ALA A 527 -2.16 -12.42 4.32
N TYR A 528 -3.27 -11.83 3.85
CA TYR A 528 -4.57 -12.48 3.94
C TYR A 528 -4.63 -13.69 3.01
N ALA A 529 -5.14 -14.81 3.51
CA ALA A 529 -5.12 -16.10 2.82
C ALA A 529 -5.77 -16.08 1.41
N GLN A 530 -6.76 -15.21 1.20
CA GLN A 530 -7.52 -15.07 -0.02
C GLN A 530 -6.92 -14.04 -1.00
N VAL A 531 -5.77 -13.45 -0.69
CA VAL A 531 -5.10 -12.46 -1.53
C VAL A 531 -3.85 -13.08 -2.15
N VAL A 532 -3.63 -12.83 -3.44
CA VAL A 532 -2.42 -13.27 -4.15
C VAL A 532 -1.27 -12.34 -3.77
N ALA A 533 -0.30 -12.83 -3.00
CA ALA A 533 0.84 -12.06 -2.53
C ALA A 533 1.99 -12.02 -3.54
N VAL A 534 2.42 -10.81 -3.93
CA VAL A 534 3.42 -10.61 -4.99
C VAL A 534 4.70 -9.95 -4.48
N GLY A 535 5.80 -10.68 -4.57
CA GLY A 535 7.15 -10.17 -4.30
C GLY A 535 7.82 -9.59 -5.56
N ALA A 536 8.95 -8.89 -5.38
CA ALA A 536 9.66 -8.20 -6.43
C ALA A 536 11.01 -8.84 -6.77
N ILE A 537 11.32 -8.91 -8.06
CA ILE A 537 12.66 -9.21 -8.58
C ILE A 537 13.25 -8.03 -9.34
N ASP A 538 14.57 -8.03 -9.43
CA ASP A 538 15.36 -7.15 -10.28
C ASP A 538 15.53 -7.75 -11.70
N PRO A 539 16.12 -7.00 -12.65
CA PRO A 539 16.34 -7.49 -14.01
C PRO A 539 17.28 -8.69 -14.16
N SER A 540 18.06 -9.04 -13.13
CA SER A 540 18.93 -10.22 -13.12
C SER A 540 18.23 -11.48 -12.58
N GLY A 541 16.96 -11.38 -12.18
CA GLY A 541 16.22 -12.49 -11.60
C GLY A 541 16.51 -12.71 -10.12
N GLN A 542 17.22 -11.79 -9.48
CA GLN A 542 17.42 -11.83 -8.03
C GLN A 542 16.23 -11.19 -7.33
N ARG A 543 15.96 -11.60 -6.09
CA ARG A 543 14.99 -10.88 -5.24
C ARG A 543 15.45 -9.43 -5.11
N ALA A 544 14.56 -8.49 -5.39
CA ALA A 544 14.84 -7.08 -5.13
C ALA A 544 15.17 -6.91 -3.64
N SER A 545 16.23 -6.18 -3.34
CA SER A 545 16.81 -6.07 -1.99
C SER A 545 15.76 -5.69 -0.93
N TYR A 546 14.80 -4.84 -1.30
CA TYR A 546 13.72 -4.37 -0.45
C TYR A 546 12.52 -5.33 -0.36
N SER A 547 12.36 -6.34 -1.22
CA SER A 547 11.13 -7.15 -1.27
C SER A 547 10.95 -8.00 -0.02
N ASN A 548 9.79 -7.96 0.63
CA ASN A 548 9.46 -8.92 1.69
C ASN A 548 9.27 -10.32 1.09
N PHE A 549 9.43 -11.34 1.93
CA PHE A 549 9.40 -12.75 1.52
C PHE A 549 8.93 -13.65 2.68
N GLY A 550 8.90 -14.95 2.44
CA GLY A 550 8.60 -15.96 3.44
C GLY A 550 7.17 -16.49 3.35
N GLN A 551 6.63 -16.93 4.48
CA GLN A 551 5.32 -17.55 4.53
C GLN A 551 4.23 -16.59 4.03
N GLY A 552 3.34 -17.11 3.19
CA GLY A 552 2.27 -16.32 2.56
C GLY A 552 2.65 -15.71 1.20
N LEU A 553 3.93 -15.75 0.79
CA LEU A 553 4.33 -15.29 -0.55
C LEU A 553 3.87 -16.29 -1.62
N ASP A 554 3.14 -15.80 -2.64
CA ASP A 554 2.61 -16.67 -3.69
C ASP A 554 3.48 -16.71 -4.94
N VAL A 555 3.90 -15.57 -5.46
CA VAL A 555 4.69 -15.46 -6.70
C VAL A 555 5.58 -14.23 -6.64
N VAL A 556 6.53 -14.14 -7.58
CA VAL A 556 7.29 -12.92 -7.82
C VAL A 556 7.09 -12.40 -9.23
N ALA A 557 7.23 -11.08 -9.38
CA ALA A 557 7.21 -10.39 -10.66
C ALA A 557 8.25 -9.25 -10.67
N PRO A 558 8.61 -8.70 -11.84
CA PRO A 558 9.49 -7.54 -11.95
C PRO A 558 9.01 -6.34 -11.10
N GLY A 559 9.81 -5.93 -10.13
CA GLY A 559 9.56 -4.72 -9.32
C GLY A 559 10.68 -3.69 -9.41
N GLY A 560 11.80 -4.03 -10.06
CA GLY A 560 12.96 -3.15 -10.27
C GLY A 560 13.91 -3.11 -9.08
N ASP A 561 15.19 -2.81 -9.33
CA ASP A 561 16.21 -2.53 -8.32
C ASP A 561 17.46 -1.93 -8.98
N ASN A 562 18.63 -2.00 -8.35
CA ASN A 562 19.94 -1.49 -8.79
C ASN A 562 20.29 -1.61 -10.29
N LEU A 563 19.77 -2.59 -11.03
CA LEU A 563 20.06 -2.82 -12.45
C LEU A 563 18.98 -2.29 -13.42
N GLY A 564 17.86 -1.78 -12.91
CA GLY A 564 16.77 -1.29 -13.74
C GLY A 564 15.47 -1.15 -12.96
N ASP A 565 14.88 0.03 -13.06
CA ASP A 565 13.57 0.36 -12.50
C ASP A 565 12.45 0.06 -13.51
N ILE A 566 11.19 0.26 -13.10
CA ILE A 566 9.99 0.12 -13.90
C ILE A 566 9.59 1.50 -14.45
N LEU A 567 9.64 1.68 -15.76
CA LEU A 567 9.16 2.90 -16.41
C LEU A 567 7.63 2.89 -16.47
N THR A 568 6.98 3.90 -15.90
CA THR A 568 5.51 4.00 -15.86
C THR A 568 5.01 5.46 -15.91
N SER A 569 3.69 5.65 -15.83
CA SER A 569 3.01 6.96 -15.87
C SER A 569 3.24 7.77 -14.59
N GLY A 570 3.46 9.07 -14.73
CA GLY A 570 3.59 10.04 -13.64
C GLY A 570 2.45 11.05 -13.62
N GLY A 571 2.34 11.79 -12.52
CA GLY A 571 1.27 12.77 -12.34
C GLY A 571 1.73 14.23 -12.26
N THR A 572 3.02 14.50 -12.07
CA THR A 572 3.53 15.87 -11.96
C THR A 572 3.68 16.59 -13.32
N TYR A 573 3.20 15.99 -14.42
CA TYR A 573 3.12 16.61 -15.75
C TYR A 573 2.08 17.72 -15.89
N LEU A 574 1.18 17.85 -14.91
CA LEU A 574 0.14 18.87 -14.92
C LEU A 574 0.77 20.27 -15.01
N PRO A 575 0.28 21.15 -15.91
CA PRO A 575 0.91 22.45 -16.18
C PRO A 575 1.13 23.32 -14.93
N GLN A 576 0.27 23.20 -13.92
CA GLN A 576 0.32 23.95 -12.67
C GLN A 576 1.61 23.71 -11.87
N PHE A 577 2.21 22.52 -11.96
CA PHE A 577 3.52 22.25 -11.35
C PHE A 577 4.64 23.06 -12.02
N TRP A 578 4.46 23.45 -13.28
CA TRP A 578 5.49 24.10 -14.10
C TRP A 578 5.21 25.57 -14.38
N GLN A 579 4.03 26.07 -14.01
CA GLN A 579 3.62 27.44 -14.25
C GLN A 579 4.52 28.44 -13.51
N GLY A 580 4.89 29.53 -14.20
CA GLY A 580 5.72 30.59 -13.61
C GLY A 580 7.22 30.28 -13.58
N MET A 581 7.66 29.10 -14.03
CA MET A 581 9.08 28.83 -14.22
C MET A 581 9.59 29.55 -15.47
N LYS A 582 10.57 30.45 -15.28
CA LYS A 582 11.15 31.27 -16.36
C LYS A 582 11.75 30.44 -17.50
N THR A 583 12.27 29.26 -17.16
CA THR A 583 12.82 28.26 -18.09
C THR A 583 12.56 26.87 -17.53
N LEU A 584 12.18 25.91 -18.38
CA LEU A 584 12.18 24.50 -18.00
C LEU A 584 13.61 24.05 -17.65
N PRO A 585 13.79 23.11 -16.70
CA PRO A 585 15.11 22.58 -16.40
C PRO A 585 15.69 21.90 -17.65
N SER A 586 17.00 22.04 -17.85
CA SER A 586 17.73 21.46 -19.00
C SER A 586 17.80 19.93 -18.95
N MET A 587 17.50 19.34 -17.80
CA MET A 587 17.46 17.89 -17.58
C MET A 587 16.20 17.52 -16.79
N ALA A 588 15.70 16.31 -17.03
CA ALA A 588 14.61 15.77 -16.23
C ALA A 588 15.04 15.62 -14.75
N PRO A 589 14.12 15.83 -13.78
CA PRO A 589 14.39 15.49 -12.39
C PRO A 589 14.74 14.00 -12.23
N GLU A 590 15.40 13.64 -11.14
CA GLU A 590 16.15 12.38 -10.98
C GLU A 590 15.39 11.11 -11.39
N SER A 591 14.16 10.92 -10.89
CA SER A 591 13.32 9.75 -11.22
C SER A 591 12.50 9.93 -12.49
N CYS A 592 12.39 11.14 -13.01
CA CYS A 592 11.57 11.46 -14.17
C CYS A 592 12.26 11.03 -15.47
N PHE A 593 11.54 10.33 -16.33
CA PHE A 593 12.04 9.95 -17.65
C PHE A 593 12.02 11.12 -18.64
N ASN A 594 10.97 11.95 -18.57
CA ASN A 594 10.83 13.16 -19.37
C ASN A 594 10.80 14.41 -18.48
N ILE A 595 11.08 15.58 -19.08
CA ILE A 595 11.25 16.85 -18.35
C ILE A 595 10.04 17.16 -17.46
N ASN A 596 8.82 16.95 -17.98
CA ASN A 596 7.59 17.21 -17.24
C ASN A 596 7.19 16.07 -16.28
N CYS A 597 7.96 14.99 -16.20
CA CYS A 597 7.66 13.84 -15.35
C CYS A 597 6.29 13.17 -15.61
N GLY A 598 5.78 13.26 -16.86
CA GLY A 598 4.65 12.45 -17.30
C GLY A 598 4.98 10.96 -17.36
N LEU A 599 6.26 10.64 -17.46
CA LEU A 599 6.78 9.29 -17.28
C LEU A 599 7.91 9.32 -16.26
N LEU A 600 8.01 8.29 -15.44
CA LEU A 600 9.04 8.18 -14.41
C LEU A 600 9.42 6.72 -14.13
N TRP A 601 10.62 6.55 -13.61
CA TRP A 601 11.17 5.30 -13.14
C TRP A 601 10.75 5.04 -11.69
N GLN A 602 10.29 3.83 -11.43
CA GLN A 602 9.77 3.42 -10.15
C GLN A 602 10.28 2.05 -9.74
N ARG A 603 10.40 1.80 -8.42
CA ARG A 603 10.72 0.48 -7.88
C ARG A 603 9.90 0.15 -6.65
N GLY A 604 9.60 -1.12 -6.46
CA GLY A 604 8.80 -1.60 -5.35
C GLY A 604 8.01 -2.86 -5.70
N THR A 605 7.62 -3.63 -4.69
CA THR A 605 6.59 -4.68 -4.82
C THR A 605 5.27 -4.12 -5.36
N SER A 606 5.03 -2.82 -5.13
CA SER A 606 3.94 -2.03 -5.70
C SER A 606 3.93 -1.98 -7.24
N PHE A 607 5.05 -2.29 -7.91
CA PHE A 607 5.15 -2.39 -9.37
C PHE A 607 5.22 -3.83 -9.89
N ALA A 608 5.49 -4.79 -9.00
CA ALA A 608 5.38 -6.23 -9.29
C ALA A 608 3.90 -6.69 -9.27
N ALA A 609 3.14 -6.30 -8.22
CA ALA A 609 1.72 -6.61 -8.08
C ALA A 609 0.85 -6.23 -9.30
N PRO A 610 0.94 -5.01 -9.88
CA PRO A 610 0.15 -4.64 -11.06
C PRO A 610 0.58 -5.39 -12.31
N GLY A 611 1.84 -5.83 -12.37
CA GLY A 611 2.29 -6.76 -13.41
C GLY A 611 1.50 -8.07 -13.36
N VAL A 612 1.34 -8.65 -12.18
CA VAL A 612 0.53 -9.87 -11.96
C VAL A 612 -0.96 -9.62 -12.20
N SER A 613 -1.51 -8.50 -11.74
CA SER A 613 -2.89 -8.10 -12.03
C SER A 613 -3.16 -8.00 -13.53
N GLY A 614 -2.19 -7.46 -14.29
CA GLY A 614 -2.24 -7.45 -15.75
C GLY A 614 -2.18 -8.85 -16.36
N VAL A 615 -1.36 -9.77 -15.83
CA VAL A 615 -1.33 -11.17 -16.30
C VAL A 615 -2.67 -11.86 -16.06
N PHE A 616 -3.30 -11.66 -14.89
CA PHE A 616 -4.66 -12.16 -14.68
C PHE A 616 -5.66 -11.57 -15.68
N ALA A 617 -5.54 -10.28 -16.02
CA ALA A 617 -6.39 -9.71 -17.05
C ALA A 617 -6.17 -10.33 -18.44
N LEU A 618 -4.93 -10.67 -18.80
CA LEU A 618 -4.64 -11.43 -20.02
C LEU A 618 -5.27 -12.84 -19.98
N MET A 619 -5.15 -13.53 -18.85
CA MET A 619 -5.73 -14.87 -18.64
C MET A 619 -7.26 -14.85 -18.76
N ILE A 620 -7.92 -13.95 -18.04
CA ILE A 620 -9.39 -13.84 -18.02
C ILE A 620 -9.92 -13.43 -19.40
N ALA A 621 -9.19 -12.60 -20.15
CA ALA A 621 -9.60 -12.22 -21.49
C ALA A 621 -9.66 -13.41 -22.45
N GLU A 622 -8.93 -14.50 -22.22
CA GLU A 622 -9.02 -15.73 -23.02
C GLU A 622 -10.30 -16.54 -22.74
N ASP A 623 -10.90 -16.34 -21.56
CA ASP A 623 -12.13 -16.99 -21.10
C ASP A 623 -13.29 -15.97 -21.00
N PRO A 624 -13.86 -15.54 -22.14
CA PRO A 624 -14.89 -14.52 -22.17
C PRO A 624 -16.19 -15.01 -21.51
N GLY A 625 -16.39 -16.33 -21.42
CA GLY A 625 -17.51 -16.96 -20.73
C GLY A 625 -17.32 -17.07 -19.21
N ARG A 626 -16.15 -16.72 -18.66
CA ARG A 626 -15.81 -16.87 -17.23
C ARG A 626 -16.09 -18.29 -16.71
N THR A 627 -15.72 -19.28 -17.50
CA THR A 627 -15.94 -20.70 -17.21
C THR A 627 -14.96 -21.25 -16.18
N LEU A 628 -13.73 -20.74 -16.13
CA LEU A 628 -12.73 -21.12 -15.14
C LEU A 628 -13.00 -20.42 -13.81
N THR A 629 -12.88 -21.18 -12.72
CA THR A 629 -13.01 -20.63 -11.37
C THR A 629 -11.79 -19.80 -11.00
N ARG A 630 -11.97 -18.92 -10.00
CA ARG A 630 -10.89 -18.16 -9.36
C ARG A 630 -9.71 -19.05 -8.98
N ASP A 631 -9.96 -20.20 -8.34
CA ASP A 631 -8.90 -21.09 -7.87
C ASP A 631 -8.17 -21.79 -9.02
N GLN A 632 -8.87 -22.12 -10.11
CA GLN A 632 -8.24 -22.62 -11.33
C GLN A 632 -7.31 -21.56 -11.95
N LEU A 633 -7.75 -20.30 -12.04
CA LEU A 633 -6.93 -19.21 -12.55
C LEU A 633 -5.69 -18.96 -11.67
N ILE A 634 -5.85 -18.90 -10.34
CA ILE A 634 -4.73 -18.73 -9.41
C ILE A 634 -3.74 -19.91 -9.51
N SER A 635 -4.25 -21.13 -9.63
CA SER A 635 -3.42 -22.33 -9.81
C SER A 635 -2.65 -22.29 -11.14
N ILE A 636 -3.29 -21.90 -12.24
CA ILE A 636 -2.62 -21.72 -13.54
C ILE A 636 -1.51 -20.66 -13.43
N LEU A 637 -1.78 -19.52 -12.80
CA LEU A 637 -0.79 -18.46 -12.63
C LEU A 637 0.42 -18.96 -11.82
N LYS A 638 0.19 -19.55 -10.64
CA LYS A 638 1.25 -20.06 -9.76
C LYS A 638 2.14 -21.09 -10.46
N ASN A 639 1.55 -21.94 -11.31
CA ASN A 639 2.27 -22.97 -12.04
C ASN A 639 2.85 -22.49 -13.39
N SER A 640 2.64 -21.23 -13.77
CA SER A 640 3.11 -20.70 -15.07
C SER A 640 4.63 -20.61 -15.16
N GLY A 641 5.30 -20.36 -14.01
CA GLY A 641 6.73 -20.15 -13.95
C GLY A 641 7.57 -21.41 -14.07
N SER A 642 7.02 -22.61 -13.87
CA SER A 642 7.82 -23.83 -13.60
C SER A 642 8.05 -24.76 -14.80
N GLN A 643 8.05 -24.27 -16.05
CA GLN A 643 8.07 -25.03 -17.31
C GLN A 643 9.17 -26.11 -17.45
N GLY A 644 9.06 -27.23 -16.74
CA GLY A 644 10.05 -28.32 -16.71
C GLY A 644 11.33 -28.01 -15.94
N GLN A 645 11.50 -26.79 -15.44
CA GLN A 645 12.58 -26.38 -14.54
C GLN A 645 11.97 -25.64 -13.35
N ALA A 646 12.45 -25.93 -12.14
CA ALA A 646 12.04 -25.19 -10.95
C ALA A 646 12.68 -23.79 -10.99
N TYR A 647 11.87 -22.73 -10.97
CA TYR A 647 12.29 -21.32 -10.88
C TYR A 647 13.24 -20.83 -12.00
N PRO A 648 12.87 -21.00 -13.29
CA PRO A 648 13.69 -20.56 -14.41
C PRO A 648 13.93 -19.05 -14.36
N GLY A 649 15.18 -18.65 -14.57
CA GLY A 649 15.59 -17.25 -14.56
C GLY A 649 15.64 -16.60 -13.17
N LEU A 650 15.40 -17.34 -12.08
CA LEU A 650 15.56 -16.79 -10.73
C LEU A 650 16.88 -17.21 -10.11
N VAL A 651 17.51 -16.29 -9.38
CA VAL A 651 18.82 -16.48 -8.77
C VAL A 651 18.71 -16.23 -7.27
N LEU A 652 18.96 -17.27 -6.48
CA LEU A 652 19.10 -17.16 -5.03
C LEU A 652 20.52 -16.70 -4.69
N ARG A 653 20.65 -15.61 -3.93
CA ARG A 653 21.98 -15.14 -3.53
C ARG A 653 22.59 -16.01 -2.43
N PRO A 654 23.93 -16.12 -2.35
CA PRO A 654 24.60 -16.91 -1.31
C PRO A 654 24.26 -16.47 0.13
N ASP A 655 24.11 -15.17 0.38
CA ASP A 655 23.72 -14.61 1.68
C ASP A 655 22.28 -15.00 2.05
N GLU A 656 21.36 -14.98 1.09
CA GLU A 656 19.98 -15.44 1.28
C GLU A 656 19.90 -16.93 1.57
N GLN A 657 20.70 -17.74 0.86
CA GLN A 657 20.79 -19.17 1.12
C GLN A 657 21.31 -19.45 2.54
N GLN A 658 22.32 -18.71 2.99
CA GLN A 658 22.84 -18.85 4.34
C GLN A 658 21.81 -18.41 5.38
N ARG A 659 21.16 -17.24 5.17
CA ARG A 659 20.09 -16.74 6.03
C ARG A 659 18.96 -17.75 6.20
N TYR A 660 18.53 -18.40 5.11
CA TYR A 660 17.51 -19.45 5.18
C TYR A 660 17.97 -20.65 6.04
N LYS A 661 19.19 -21.14 5.84
CA LYS A 661 19.74 -22.24 6.65
C LYS A 661 19.77 -21.89 8.14
N ASP A 662 20.19 -20.69 8.48
CA ASP A 662 20.26 -20.21 9.86
C ASP A 662 18.86 -20.10 10.48
N ALA A 663 17.88 -19.63 9.71
CA ALA A 663 16.49 -19.54 10.15
C ALA A 663 15.85 -20.89 10.43
N VAL A 664 16.08 -21.87 9.56
CA VAL A 664 15.62 -23.25 9.74
C VAL A 664 16.27 -23.84 10.97
N LYS A 665 17.59 -23.66 11.14
CA LYS A 665 18.33 -24.12 12.32
C LYS A 665 17.80 -23.51 13.62
N ASN A 666 17.41 -22.23 13.59
CA ASN A 666 16.90 -21.50 14.73
C ASN A 666 15.39 -21.70 14.97
N GLY A 667 14.71 -22.53 14.18
CA GLY A 667 13.27 -22.77 14.29
C GLY A 667 12.38 -21.58 13.89
N GLN A 668 12.95 -20.54 13.26
CA GLN A 668 12.24 -19.34 12.81
C GLN A 668 11.37 -19.63 11.58
N ILE A 669 11.74 -20.65 10.80
CA ILE A 669 10.93 -21.19 9.71
C ILE A 669 10.40 -22.54 10.18
N SER A 670 9.10 -22.61 10.43
CA SER A 670 8.37 -23.84 10.74
C SER A 670 7.17 -23.97 9.80
N GLY A 671 6.90 -25.17 9.29
CA GLY A 671 5.77 -25.42 8.38
C GLY A 671 6.18 -25.88 6.97
N PRO A 672 5.27 -25.79 5.97
CA PRO A 672 5.35 -26.51 4.70
C PRO A 672 6.30 -25.88 3.66
N ILE A 673 7.10 -24.88 4.03
CA ILE A 673 8.09 -24.27 3.12
C ILE A 673 9.19 -25.31 2.89
N SER A 674 9.25 -25.84 1.68
CA SER A 674 10.08 -27.00 1.37
C SER A 674 11.50 -26.63 0.91
N SER A 675 11.75 -25.36 0.57
CA SER A 675 13.05 -24.90 0.05
C SER A 675 13.29 -23.41 0.23
N ALA A 676 14.57 -23.01 0.18
CA ALA A 676 14.95 -21.60 0.13
C ALA A 676 14.33 -20.87 -1.08
N MET A 677 14.28 -21.51 -2.25
CA MET A 677 13.63 -20.92 -3.43
C MET A 677 12.16 -20.59 -3.16
N GLN A 678 11.41 -21.51 -2.56
CA GLN A 678 10.02 -21.26 -2.22
C GLN A 678 9.86 -20.16 -1.17
N HIS A 679 10.79 -20.09 -0.20
CA HIS A 679 10.80 -19.06 0.82
C HIS A 679 10.97 -17.65 0.24
N PHE A 680 11.90 -17.47 -0.70
CA PHE A 680 12.22 -16.15 -1.27
C PHE A 680 11.39 -15.78 -2.50
N PHE A 681 10.87 -16.77 -3.23
CA PHE A 681 10.25 -16.55 -4.54
C PHE A 681 8.82 -17.11 -4.65
N GLY A 682 8.25 -17.71 -3.60
CA GLY A 682 6.91 -18.31 -3.66
C GLY A 682 6.88 -19.46 -4.69
N HIS A 683 5.97 -19.43 -5.64
CA HIS A 683 5.91 -20.36 -6.78
C HIS A 683 6.79 -19.96 -7.97
N GLY A 684 7.57 -18.87 -7.84
CA GLY A 684 8.52 -18.39 -8.84
C GLY A 684 8.01 -17.21 -9.66
N LEU A 685 8.73 -16.93 -10.75
CA LEU A 685 8.45 -15.80 -11.64
C LEU A 685 7.23 -16.11 -12.52
N VAL A 686 6.24 -15.22 -12.49
CA VAL A 686 5.05 -15.33 -13.35
C VAL A 686 5.42 -15.32 -14.83
N ASN A 687 4.81 -16.20 -15.61
CA ASN A 687 4.99 -16.29 -17.06
C ASN A 687 3.66 -16.16 -17.80
N ALA A 688 3.40 -14.98 -18.37
CA ALA A 688 2.14 -14.64 -19.01
C ALA A 688 1.82 -15.51 -20.23
N GLU A 689 2.83 -15.85 -21.04
CA GLU A 689 2.66 -16.70 -22.23
C GLU A 689 2.09 -18.07 -21.84
N VAL A 690 2.67 -18.68 -20.82
CA VAL A 690 2.31 -20.02 -20.33
C VAL A 690 0.95 -19.99 -19.66
N ALA A 691 0.70 -18.98 -18.84
CA ALA A 691 -0.57 -18.81 -18.14
C ALA A 691 -1.74 -18.68 -19.15
N VAL A 692 -1.58 -17.84 -20.17
CA VAL A 692 -2.56 -17.65 -21.25
C VAL A 692 -2.79 -18.94 -22.03
N GLN A 693 -1.72 -19.65 -22.44
CA GLN A 693 -1.84 -20.92 -23.15
C GLN A 693 -2.57 -21.99 -22.31
N LYS A 694 -2.30 -22.03 -21.00
CA LYS A 694 -2.95 -22.99 -20.09
C LYS A 694 -4.43 -22.69 -19.89
N VAL A 695 -4.83 -21.42 -19.82
CA VAL A 695 -6.26 -21.07 -19.83
C VAL A 695 -6.92 -21.62 -21.08
N GLN A 696 -6.37 -21.33 -22.26
CA GLN A 696 -6.94 -21.80 -23.54
C GLN A 696 -7.06 -23.32 -23.62
N GLN A 697 -6.08 -24.05 -23.10
CA GLN A 697 -6.10 -25.53 -23.04
C GLN A 697 -7.14 -26.08 -22.06
N SER A 698 -7.55 -25.29 -21.07
CA SER A 698 -8.49 -25.69 -20.02
C SER A 698 -9.94 -25.37 -20.36
N LEU A 699 -10.19 -24.60 -21.41
CA LEU A 699 -11.55 -24.29 -21.87
C LEU A 699 -12.17 -25.48 -22.62
N PRO A 700 -13.49 -25.70 -22.50
CA PRO A 700 -14.19 -26.69 -23.32
C PRO A 700 -13.98 -26.40 -24.81
N LYS A 701 -13.73 -27.47 -25.59
CA LYS A 701 -13.56 -27.38 -27.05
C LYS A 701 -14.88 -27.30 -27.80
#